data_AF-A0A7D9EPC2-F1
#
_entry.id   AF-A0A7D9EPC2-F1
#
_cell.length_a   1.000
_cell.length_b   1.000
_cell.length_c   1.000
_cell.angle_alpha   90.00
_cell.angle_beta   90.00
_cell.angle_gamma   90.00
#
_symmetry.space_group_name_H-M   'P 1'
#
loop_
_entity.id
_entity.type
_entity.pdbx_description
1 polymer ?
#
loop_
_entity_poly.entity_id
_entity_poly.type
_entity_poly.pdbx_seq_one_letter_code
_entity_poly.pdbx_strand_id
1 'polypeptide(L)'
;LAKTYSSPTLGEIFNPARDCSDIVDQLPEAEDGFYWFVLPKSTKHKIWCDVHTDGGGFALVGMKDSPVSWTVPSNSTPVDPQGPPHWSSDLGDVKVLDFRVQFSTDKGFEGTKADWFYRLNPQRKFGNLFSVNNGCPYLQAGIGNISFVKDLSTQSVLTNNFKCSKFGQHVHHMLGWGKMNYCLRHQCKNGYAVLDAIKFRYDNFGSYSYSAVSSFSGMNHNSTAFVGCDNGKCCACFGPKGGRQNYCGPKCTAINGGTVMKSAFVWFWVRTRMAERLWKRCMEFVVKNSAGKLEKHFIDPQTGTAQKGSCSGKLKSVLNEGTLTVSDKESFEKIPDVPGLLSYRKDDKQLYVNQGSNWQALSTEQELQQLKKQIQSQETKIQKQEKKIHSQEKKSQAQKNKTIIQEKKIENQESKIQSQEKKIQDQENKAIILEKKIQSQENMTQKLEKENQDIVKLIDRLHLPTTCSALLIKHPSTPSGLYHLNPQVYCDMTSKNGVGVTVIGHDSESRTFVKGYESPGSYKRKIKYHVSMEQILAIMKQSKNCEQFIKYECYGSVFRFSSVGSYLGWWVSRQGSQMKYWGGAAVNSGKCACGMTNSCAGGGKCNCDKNDKAWREDSGYLTDKNTLPVTELRFGDTGAPSYEKGYYTLGKLRCWG
;
A
#
# COMPACT_ATOMS: atom_id res chain seq x y z
N LEU A 1 -81.06 14.76 -25.90
CA LEU A 1 -80.83 14.77 -24.44
C LEU A 1 -80.03 13.51 -24.06
N ALA A 2 -78.71 13.52 -24.26
CA ALA A 2 -77.83 12.43 -23.86
C ALA A 2 -76.91 12.97 -22.76
N LYS A 3 -77.10 12.49 -21.53
CA LYS A 3 -76.19 12.74 -20.41
C LYS A 3 -75.03 11.75 -20.52
N THR A 4 -73.86 12.25 -20.91
CA THR A 4 -72.59 11.58 -20.68
C THR A 4 -72.20 11.78 -19.22
N TYR A 5 -72.21 10.70 -18.43
CA TYR A 5 -71.50 10.65 -17.17
C TYR A 5 -70.01 10.48 -17.50
N SER A 6 -69.26 11.58 -17.49
CA SER A 6 -67.80 11.54 -17.40
C SER A 6 -67.45 11.06 -15.99
N SER A 7 -66.81 9.90 -15.88
CA SER A 7 -66.14 9.48 -14.66
C SER A 7 -65.17 10.58 -14.22
N PRO A 8 -65.21 11.08 -12.98
CA PRO A 8 -64.16 11.95 -12.49
C PRO A 8 -62.87 11.12 -12.50
N THR A 9 -61.82 11.64 -13.12
CA THR A 9 -60.47 11.09 -12.96
C THR A 9 -60.17 11.03 -11.46
N LEU A 10 -59.54 9.95 -10.98
CA LEU A 10 -59.22 9.73 -9.55
C LEU A 10 -58.46 10.91 -8.91
N GLY A 11 -57.80 11.76 -9.73
CA GLY A 11 -57.20 13.03 -9.32
C GLY A 11 -58.15 14.22 -9.25
N GLU A 12 -59.47 14.05 -9.12
CA GLU A 12 -60.44 15.11 -8.78
C GLU A 12 -61.46 14.61 -7.72
N ILE A 13 -60.98 14.18 -6.55
CA ILE A 13 -61.86 13.71 -5.47
C ILE A 13 -62.38 14.88 -4.63
N PHE A 14 -63.70 15.03 -4.54
CA PHE A 14 -64.38 16.01 -3.68
C PHE A 14 -64.55 15.48 -2.24
N ASN A 15 -63.44 15.04 -1.61
CA ASN A 15 -63.39 14.73 -0.19
C ASN A 15 -62.23 15.51 0.44
N PRO A 16 -62.48 16.59 1.20
CA PRO A 16 -61.42 17.47 1.65
C PRO A 16 -60.49 16.79 2.66
N ALA A 17 -59.23 16.61 2.28
CA ALA A 17 -58.17 16.14 3.17
C ALA A 17 -57.48 17.31 3.90
N ARG A 18 -56.62 17.02 4.87
CA ARG A 18 -55.84 18.07 5.57
C ARG A 18 -54.59 18.49 4.79
N ASP A 19 -53.94 17.54 4.12
CA ASP A 19 -52.76 17.75 3.28
C ASP A 19 -52.56 16.55 2.34
N CYS A 20 -51.55 16.59 1.47
CA CYS A 20 -51.25 15.46 0.57
C CYS A 20 -50.82 14.19 1.33
N SER A 21 -50.30 14.29 2.56
CA SER A 21 -49.94 13.08 3.33
C SER A 21 -51.21 12.37 3.83
N ASP A 22 -52.24 13.14 4.18
CA ASP A 22 -53.57 12.65 4.53
C ASP A 22 -54.26 11.94 3.34
N ILE A 23 -54.06 12.44 2.11
CA ILE A 23 -54.49 11.74 0.88
C ILE A 23 -53.79 10.38 0.77
N VAL A 24 -52.46 10.35 0.93
CA VAL A 24 -51.67 9.11 0.85
C VAL A 24 -52.14 8.08 1.89
N ASP A 25 -52.49 8.53 3.09
CA ASP A 25 -52.93 7.66 4.19
C ASP A 25 -54.36 7.14 4.02
N GLN A 26 -55.28 7.99 3.54
CA GLN A 26 -56.71 7.65 3.47
C GLN A 26 -57.11 7.02 2.14
N LEU A 27 -56.37 7.26 1.07
CA LEU A 27 -56.68 6.80 -0.29
C LEU A 27 -55.50 6.00 -0.85
N PRO A 28 -55.46 4.67 -0.62
CA PRO A 28 -54.37 3.82 -1.09
C PRO A 28 -54.21 3.79 -2.63
N GLU A 29 -55.32 4.00 -3.36
CA GLU A 29 -55.37 4.03 -4.83
C GLU A 29 -55.26 5.44 -5.42
N ALA A 30 -54.90 6.45 -4.60
CA ALA A 30 -54.71 7.81 -5.08
C ALA A 30 -53.63 7.89 -6.17
N GLU A 31 -53.90 8.67 -7.22
CA GLU A 31 -52.94 9.00 -8.27
C GLU A 31 -52.35 10.40 -8.08
N ASP A 32 -51.24 10.72 -8.75
CA ASP A 32 -50.73 12.09 -8.75
C ASP A 32 -51.76 13.00 -9.46
N GLY A 33 -52.15 14.11 -8.83
CA GLY A 33 -53.26 14.91 -9.35
C GLY A 33 -53.80 15.93 -8.37
N PHE A 34 -54.96 16.52 -8.68
CA PHE A 34 -55.55 17.58 -7.87
C PHE A 34 -56.47 17.06 -6.76
N TYR A 35 -56.24 17.53 -5.54
CA TYR A 35 -57.07 17.18 -4.39
C TYR A 35 -57.56 18.44 -3.70
N TRP A 36 -58.73 18.34 -3.06
CA TRP A 36 -59.30 19.44 -2.27
C TRP A 36 -58.84 19.31 -0.83
N PHE A 37 -58.35 20.39 -0.21
CA PHE A 37 -58.01 20.43 1.22
C PHE A 37 -58.82 21.47 1.99
N VAL A 38 -59.00 21.22 3.29
CA VAL A 38 -59.45 22.24 4.25
C VAL A 38 -58.23 22.75 5.01
N LEU A 39 -57.80 23.98 4.67
CA LEU A 39 -56.70 24.65 5.35
C LEU A 39 -57.18 25.29 6.67
N PRO A 40 -56.28 25.66 7.61
CA PRO A 40 -56.64 26.15 8.96
C PRO A 40 -57.59 27.36 9.03
N LYS A 41 -57.86 28.05 7.92
CA LYS A 41 -58.87 29.13 7.81
C LYS A 41 -60.26 28.61 7.39
N SER A 42 -60.48 27.30 7.42
CA SER A 42 -61.71 26.61 7.00
C SER A 42 -62.11 26.85 5.53
N THR A 43 -61.18 27.30 4.70
CA THR A 43 -61.37 27.49 3.25
C THR A 43 -60.93 26.25 2.49
N LYS A 44 -61.67 25.88 1.45
CA LYS A 44 -61.36 24.75 0.59
C LYS A 44 -60.43 25.19 -0.54
N HIS A 45 -59.30 24.51 -0.68
CA HIS A 45 -58.28 24.80 -1.69
C HIS A 45 -58.01 23.58 -2.55
N LYS A 46 -57.88 23.76 -3.87
CA LYS A 46 -57.49 22.69 -4.80
C LYS A 46 -55.98 22.71 -4.96
N ILE A 47 -55.31 21.59 -4.72
CA ILE A 47 -53.85 21.50 -4.67
C ILE A 47 -53.39 20.23 -5.38
N TRP A 48 -52.33 20.32 -6.18
CA TRP A 48 -51.75 19.15 -6.84
C TRP A 48 -50.87 18.37 -5.85
N CYS A 49 -51.14 17.06 -5.70
CA CYS A 49 -50.34 16.13 -4.93
C CYS A 49 -49.49 15.21 -5.80
N ASP A 50 -48.26 15.03 -5.39
CA ASP A 50 -47.47 13.84 -5.67
C ASP A 50 -47.63 12.87 -4.49
N VAL A 51 -48.28 11.73 -4.77
CA VAL A 51 -48.65 10.70 -3.79
C VAL A 51 -47.72 9.48 -3.87
N HIS A 52 -46.75 9.48 -4.79
CA HIS A 52 -45.87 8.34 -5.05
C HIS A 52 -44.42 8.60 -4.65
N THR A 53 -43.87 9.77 -4.96
CA THR A 53 -42.43 10.05 -4.80
C THR A 53 -42.03 10.05 -3.34
N ASP A 54 -41.06 9.20 -2.99
CA ASP A 54 -40.55 9.04 -1.61
C ASP A 54 -41.66 8.74 -0.58
N GLY A 55 -42.63 7.91 -0.98
CA GLY A 55 -43.80 7.59 -0.15
C GLY A 55 -44.89 8.66 -0.21
N GLY A 56 -44.77 9.64 -1.11
CA GLY A 56 -45.78 10.64 -1.39
C GLY A 56 -45.88 11.75 -0.34
N GLY A 57 -46.99 12.48 -0.43
CA GLY A 57 -47.37 13.53 0.51
C GLY A 57 -46.85 14.91 0.15
N PHE A 58 -46.36 15.09 -1.08
CA PHE A 58 -45.84 16.37 -1.56
C PHE A 58 -46.94 17.18 -2.26
N ALA A 59 -47.19 18.40 -1.78
CA ALA A 59 -48.03 19.39 -2.42
C ALA A 59 -47.20 20.29 -3.33
N LEU A 60 -47.64 20.52 -4.57
CA LEU A 60 -47.01 21.48 -5.48
C LEU A 60 -47.33 22.91 -5.02
N VAL A 61 -46.29 23.71 -4.75
CA VAL A 61 -46.42 25.10 -4.25
C VAL A 61 -45.93 26.15 -5.23
N GLY A 62 -45.18 25.75 -6.25
CA GLY A 62 -44.70 26.66 -7.27
C GLY A 62 -44.18 25.93 -8.49
N MET A 63 -44.32 26.56 -9.65
CA MET A 63 -43.86 26.04 -10.93
C MET A 63 -43.24 27.18 -11.75
N LYS A 64 -42.18 26.88 -12.49
CA LYS A 64 -41.55 27.80 -13.44
C LYS A 64 -41.02 27.09 -14.69
N ASP A 65 -40.94 27.83 -15.77
CA ASP A 65 -40.32 27.49 -17.06
C ASP A 65 -38.88 28.03 -17.23
N SER A 66 -38.25 28.53 -16.17
CA SER A 66 -36.86 28.97 -16.20
C SER A 66 -36.18 28.82 -14.83
N PRO A 67 -34.84 28.90 -14.76
CA PRO A 67 -34.10 28.83 -13.50
C PRO A 67 -34.31 29.99 -12.51
N VAL A 68 -34.99 31.07 -12.93
CA VAL A 68 -35.09 32.33 -12.17
C VAL A 68 -36.36 32.37 -11.33
N SER A 69 -36.34 31.90 -10.08
CA SER A 69 -37.59 31.70 -9.32
C SER A 69 -38.26 32.97 -8.79
N TRP A 70 -37.61 34.13 -8.90
CA TRP A 70 -38.00 35.36 -8.21
C TRP A 70 -38.78 36.42 -8.95
N THR A 71 -38.88 36.26 -10.26
CA THR A 71 -39.75 37.08 -11.10
C THR A 71 -41.15 36.48 -11.23
N VAL A 72 -41.47 35.46 -10.43
CA VAL A 72 -42.68 34.65 -10.57
C VAL A 72 -43.79 35.25 -9.69
N PRO A 73 -45.00 35.48 -10.23
CA PRO A 73 -46.12 35.99 -9.46
C PRO A 73 -46.55 34.98 -8.38
N SER A 74 -47.19 35.48 -7.32
CA SER A 74 -47.93 34.64 -6.38
C SER A 74 -49.42 34.98 -6.42
N ASN A 75 -50.27 33.96 -6.34
CA ASN A 75 -51.72 34.11 -6.38
C ASN A 75 -52.42 32.94 -5.65
N SER A 76 -53.75 32.96 -5.63
CA SER A 76 -54.58 31.91 -5.04
C SER A 76 -55.09 30.88 -6.06
N THR A 77 -54.44 30.74 -7.22
CA THR A 77 -54.78 29.68 -8.17
C THR A 77 -54.02 28.40 -7.82
N PRO A 78 -54.62 27.21 -8.00
CA PRO A 78 -53.90 25.95 -7.87
C PRO A 78 -52.70 25.91 -8.81
N VAL A 79 -51.54 25.51 -8.28
CA VAL A 79 -50.36 25.32 -9.11
C VAL A 79 -50.53 24.03 -9.90
N ASP A 80 -50.56 24.16 -11.22
CA ASP A 80 -50.59 23.05 -12.17
C ASP A 80 -49.15 22.77 -12.64
N PRO A 81 -48.67 21.51 -12.61
CA PRO A 81 -47.36 21.13 -13.15
C PRO A 81 -47.08 21.61 -14.56
N GLN A 82 -48.11 21.69 -15.40
CA GLN A 82 -48.05 22.09 -16.79
C GLN A 82 -48.75 23.44 -17.03
N GLY A 83 -49.15 24.15 -15.97
CA GLY A 83 -49.79 25.46 -16.03
C GLY A 83 -48.82 26.62 -16.27
N PRO A 84 -49.31 27.86 -16.15
CA PRO A 84 -48.46 29.04 -16.20
C PRO A 84 -47.60 29.18 -14.92
N PRO A 85 -46.37 29.74 -15.00
CA PRO A 85 -45.52 29.95 -13.83
C PRO A 85 -46.15 30.83 -12.75
N HIS A 86 -46.30 30.30 -11.54
CA HIS A 86 -46.71 31.05 -10.36
C HIS A 86 -46.36 30.29 -9.07
N TRP A 87 -46.42 31.00 -7.94
CA TRP A 87 -46.42 30.44 -6.59
C TRP A 87 -47.83 30.48 -5.99
N SER A 88 -48.16 29.49 -5.16
CA SER A 88 -49.38 29.54 -4.35
C SER A 88 -49.18 30.42 -3.11
N SER A 89 -50.05 31.42 -2.92
CA SER A 89 -50.12 32.21 -1.69
C SER A 89 -50.97 31.56 -0.60
N ASP A 90 -51.82 30.58 -0.94
CA ASP A 90 -52.75 29.93 -0.01
C ASP A 90 -52.03 28.97 0.95
N LEU A 91 -50.85 28.50 0.55
CA LEU A 91 -50.04 27.56 1.32
C LEU A 91 -49.03 28.25 2.25
N GLY A 92 -49.00 29.57 2.33
CA GLY A 92 -48.00 30.32 3.11
C GLY A 92 -47.95 30.01 4.62
N ASP A 93 -49.02 29.48 5.20
CA ASP A 93 -49.10 29.13 6.62
C ASP A 93 -48.87 27.64 6.92
N VAL A 94 -48.73 26.78 5.90
CA VAL A 94 -48.47 25.34 6.15
C VAL A 94 -47.06 25.15 6.70
N LYS A 95 -46.92 24.26 7.69
CA LYS A 95 -45.62 23.90 8.26
C LYS A 95 -44.92 22.92 7.33
N VAL A 96 -43.75 23.31 6.85
CA VAL A 96 -42.93 22.55 5.92
C VAL A 96 -41.96 21.68 6.70
N LEU A 97 -42.08 20.36 6.51
CA LEU A 97 -41.10 19.35 6.90
C LEU A 97 -40.13 19.12 5.73
N ASP A 98 -40.73 18.82 4.59
CA ASP A 98 -40.22 18.64 3.24
C ASP A 98 -40.15 19.89 2.37
N PHE A 99 -39.01 20.41 1.93
CA PHE A 99 -38.97 21.32 0.77
C PHE A 99 -38.23 20.69 -0.40
N ARG A 100 -38.96 20.29 -1.45
CA ARG A 100 -38.44 19.59 -2.64
C ARG A 100 -38.29 20.54 -3.80
N VAL A 101 -37.21 20.36 -4.54
CA VAL A 101 -36.86 21.10 -5.75
C VAL A 101 -36.56 20.09 -6.84
N GLN A 102 -37.26 20.24 -7.95
CA GLN A 102 -37.14 19.38 -9.11
C GLN A 102 -36.95 20.24 -10.34
N PHE A 103 -36.06 19.85 -11.24
CA PHE A 103 -36.00 20.47 -12.56
C PHE A 103 -35.76 19.50 -13.71
N SER A 104 -36.33 19.82 -14.86
CA SER A 104 -36.39 18.99 -16.07
C SER A 104 -36.04 19.78 -17.33
N THR A 105 -35.68 19.04 -18.38
CA THR A 105 -35.53 19.56 -19.76
C THR A 105 -36.87 19.79 -20.45
N ASP A 106 -37.93 19.13 -20.01
CA ASP A 106 -39.28 19.17 -20.59
C ASP A 106 -40.34 19.48 -19.52
N LYS A 107 -41.56 19.69 -19.98
CA LYS A 107 -42.72 20.11 -19.17
C LYS A 107 -43.43 18.95 -18.44
N GLY A 108 -43.08 17.69 -18.73
CA GLY A 108 -43.82 16.49 -18.31
C GLY A 108 -43.10 15.62 -17.28
N PHE A 109 -42.11 16.16 -16.57
CA PHE A 109 -41.22 15.46 -15.62
C PHE A 109 -40.33 14.35 -16.20
N GLU A 110 -40.58 13.83 -17.41
CA GLU A 110 -39.87 12.68 -17.99
C GLU A 110 -38.36 12.89 -18.08
N GLY A 111 -37.91 14.10 -18.46
CA GLY A 111 -36.52 14.48 -18.55
C GLY A 111 -35.96 15.12 -17.28
N THR A 112 -36.51 14.79 -16.10
CA THR A 112 -36.01 15.27 -14.81
C THR A 112 -34.50 15.04 -14.70
N LYS A 113 -33.74 16.11 -14.45
CA LYS A 113 -32.27 16.08 -14.36
C LYS A 113 -31.77 16.11 -12.92
N ALA A 114 -32.49 16.78 -12.03
CA ALA A 114 -32.24 16.74 -10.61
C ALA A 114 -33.56 16.85 -9.85
N ASP A 115 -33.64 16.10 -8.76
CA ASP A 115 -34.80 16.06 -7.88
C ASP A 115 -34.34 15.75 -6.45
N TRP A 116 -34.45 16.72 -5.57
CA TRP A 116 -34.00 16.59 -4.19
C TRP A 116 -34.94 17.29 -3.23
N PHE A 117 -34.86 16.95 -1.95
CA PHE A 117 -35.52 17.73 -0.91
C PHE A 117 -34.60 18.05 0.26
N TYR A 118 -34.90 19.17 0.92
CA TYR A 118 -34.36 19.55 2.21
C TYR A 118 -35.28 19.06 3.32
N ARG A 119 -34.77 18.23 4.24
CA ARG A 119 -35.48 17.91 5.48
C ARG A 119 -35.23 19.03 6.50
N LEU A 120 -36.27 19.77 6.86
CA LEU A 120 -36.17 20.86 7.84
C LEU A 120 -36.34 20.34 9.26
N ASN A 121 -35.48 20.79 10.18
CA ASN A 121 -35.65 20.56 11.62
C ASN A 121 -35.13 21.77 12.42
N PRO A 122 -36.01 22.57 13.07
CA PRO A 122 -37.46 22.38 13.18
C PRO A 122 -38.22 22.70 11.89
N GLN A 123 -39.47 22.22 11.80
CA GLN A 123 -40.42 22.63 10.76
C GLN A 123 -40.70 24.13 10.84
N ARG A 124 -41.02 24.76 9.71
CA ARG A 124 -41.43 26.18 9.67
C ARG A 124 -42.49 26.46 8.63
N LYS A 125 -43.22 27.56 8.78
CA LYS A 125 -44.24 27.98 7.81
C LYS A 125 -43.62 28.25 6.44
N PHE A 126 -44.30 27.85 5.35
CA PHE A 126 -43.82 28.04 3.98
C PHE A 126 -43.51 29.51 3.66
N GLY A 127 -44.37 30.45 4.05
CA GLY A 127 -44.10 31.88 3.88
C GLY A 127 -42.99 32.43 4.78
N ASN A 128 -42.34 31.61 5.61
CA ASN A 128 -41.14 31.99 6.38
C ASN A 128 -39.98 31.03 6.07
N LEU A 129 -39.96 30.47 4.85
CA LEU A 129 -38.95 29.52 4.42
C LEU A 129 -37.57 30.19 4.28
N PHE A 130 -37.55 31.44 3.78
CA PHE A 130 -36.33 32.20 3.53
C PHE A 130 -35.99 33.08 4.72
N SER A 131 -35.26 32.53 5.68
CA SER A 131 -35.00 33.18 6.96
C SER A 131 -33.54 33.59 7.12
N VAL A 132 -33.28 34.64 7.89
CA VAL A 132 -31.95 35.08 8.32
C VAL A 132 -31.65 34.49 9.68
N ASN A 133 -30.40 34.08 9.94
CA ASN A 133 -29.93 33.55 11.23
C ASN A 133 -30.61 32.25 11.71
N ASN A 134 -31.45 31.62 10.90
CA ASN A 134 -32.10 30.34 11.21
C ASN A 134 -31.40 29.18 10.49
N GLY A 135 -30.14 28.96 10.89
CA GLY A 135 -29.26 27.89 10.39
C GLY A 135 -28.41 28.25 9.17
N CYS A 136 -28.57 29.46 8.62
CA CYS A 136 -27.65 30.06 7.67
C CYS A 136 -26.68 31.02 8.41
N PRO A 137 -25.44 31.22 7.90
CA PRO A 137 -24.48 32.16 8.49
C PRO A 137 -25.03 33.59 8.66
N TYR A 138 -24.47 34.34 9.60
CA TYR A 138 -24.95 35.69 9.96
C TYR A 138 -25.14 36.60 8.74
N LEU A 139 -26.29 37.28 8.67
CA LEU A 139 -26.70 38.19 7.57
C LEU A 139 -26.91 37.53 6.19
N GLN A 140 -26.91 36.20 6.10
CA GLN A 140 -27.26 35.49 4.87
C GLN A 140 -28.69 34.94 4.95
N ALA A 141 -29.55 35.40 4.04
CA ALA A 141 -30.86 34.82 3.80
C ALA A 141 -30.72 33.50 3.04
N GLY A 142 -31.55 32.53 3.41
CA GLY A 142 -31.62 31.25 2.73
C GLY A 142 -32.53 30.25 3.44
N ILE A 143 -32.48 29.01 2.96
CA ILE A 143 -33.16 27.87 3.58
C ILE A 143 -32.15 27.20 4.51
N GLY A 144 -32.21 27.55 5.79
CA GLY A 144 -31.32 27.03 6.84
C GLY A 144 -31.94 25.89 7.65
N ASN A 145 -31.31 25.45 8.75
CA ASN A 145 -31.74 24.35 9.63
C ASN A 145 -32.12 23.07 8.85
N ILE A 146 -31.35 22.77 7.82
CA ILE A 146 -31.49 21.55 7.06
C ILE A 146 -30.85 20.41 7.85
N SER A 147 -31.64 19.40 8.17
CA SER A 147 -31.18 18.19 8.84
C SER A 147 -30.38 17.31 7.87
N PHE A 148 -30.94 17.09 6.68
CA PHE A 148 -30.31 16.33 5.61
C PHE A 148 -30.88 16.70 4.24
N VAL A 149 -30.16 16.32 3.20
CA VAL A 149 -30.61 16.39 1.80
C VAL A 149 -30.72 15.00 1.23
N LYS A 150 -31.87 14.68 0.64
CA LYS A 150 -32.12 13.42 -0.07
C LYS A 150 -32.28 13.68 -1.55
N ASP A 151 -31.57 12.91 -2.37
CA ASP A 151 -31.75 12.88 -3.81
C ASP A 151 -32.74 11.77 -4.17
N LEU A 152 -33.81 12.18 -4.84
CA LEU A 152 -34.94 11.34 -5.21
C LEU A 152 -34.66 10.53 -6.47
N SER A 153 -33.70 10.95 -7.29
CA SER A 153 -33.26 10.17 -8.45
C SER A 153 -32.52 8.89 -8.02
N THR A 154 -31.83 8.93 -6.88
CA THR A 154 -31.09 7.80 -6.30
C THR A 154 -31.72 7.22 -5.04
N GLN A 155 -32.80 7.81 -4.54
CA GLN A 155 -33.46 7.43 -3.29
C GLN A 155 -32.52 7.43 -2.07
N SER A 156 -31.45 8.23 -2.11
CA SER A 156 -30.37 8.19 -1.10
C SER A 156 -30.18 9.53 -0.39
N VAL A 157 -29.89 9.47 0.91
CA VAL A 157 -29.46 10.66 1.67
C VAL A 157 -28.04 10.98 1.24
N LEU A 158 -27.86 12.15 0.62
CA LEU A 158 -26.56 12.57 0.08
C LEU A 158 -25.68 13.21 1.15
N THR A 159 -26.28 13.89 2.12
CA THR A 159 -25.54 14.58 3.18
C THR A 159 -26.43 14.90 4.38
N ASN A 160 -25.86 14.74 5.58
CA ASN A 160 -26.40 15.27 6.84
C ASN A 160 -25.66 16.53 7.31
N ASN A 161 -24.58 16.89 6.62
CA ASN A 161 -23.70 18.00 6.98
C ASN A 161 -24.17 19.33 6.39
N PHE A 162 -24.94 19.29 5.31
CA PHE A 162 -25.49 20.47 4.66
C PHE A 162 -26.58 21.13 5.51
N LYS A 163 -26.37 22.38 5.91
CA LYS A 163 -27.24 23.13 6.82
C LYS A 163 -27.97 24.31 6.17
N CYS A 164 -27.44 24.86 5.08
CA CYS A 164 -27.96 26.10 4.48
C CYS A 164 -27.80 26.19 2.95
N SER A 165 -28.91 26.38 2.24
CA SER A 165 -28.93 26.88 0.85
C SER A 165 -28.99 28.40 0.86
N LYS A 166 -27.90 29.08 0.44
CA LYS A 166 -27.79 30.55 0.50
C LYS A 166 -28.41 31.21 -0.73
N PHE A 167 -29.14 32.29 -0.45
CA PHE A 167 -29.80 33.13 -1.45
C PHE A 167 -29.23 34.55 -1.49
N GLY A 168 -28.59 35.01 -0.42
CA GLY A 168 -27.75 36.20 -0.41
C GLY A 168 -27.87 37.07 0.83
N GLN A 169 -27.28 38.26 0.79
CA GLN A 169 -27.32 39.17 1.93
C GLN A 169 -28.76 39.61 2.24
N HIS A 170 -29.10 39.63 3.52
CA HIS A 170 -30.37 40.18 3.96
C HIS A 170 -30.35 41.72 3.84
N VAL A 171 -31.32 42.27 3.11
CA VAL A 171 -31.40 43.72 2.87
C VAL A 171 -32.47 44.38 3.75
N HIS A 172 -33.72 43.89 3.74
CA HIS A 172 -34.84 44.39 4.57
C HIS A 172 -36.06 43.44 4.50
N HIS A 173 -37.01 43.51 5.45
CA HIS A 173 -38.20 42.63 5.45
C HIS A 173 -39.21 42.91 4.32
N MET A 174 -39.26 44.14 3.80
CA MET A 174 -40.10 44.51 2.65
C MET A 174 -39.38 44.41 1.29
N LEU A 175 -38.10 44.03 1.26
CA LEU A 175 -37.27 43.95 0.05
C LEU A 175 -36.64 42.54 -0.07
N GLY A 176 -36.18 42.16 -1.26
CA GLY A 176 -35.45 40.90 -1.48
C GLY A 176 -36.17 39.66 -0.90
N TRP A 177 -35.47 38.87 -0.08
CA TRP A 177 -36.00 37.61 0.47
C TRP A 177 -37.12 37.78 1.51
N GLY A 178 -37.17 38.93 2.20
CA GLY A 178 -38.30 39.25 3.07
C GLY A 178 -39.59 39.45 2.26
N LYS A 179 -39.48 40.10 1.09
CA LYS A 179 -40.61 40.25 0.16
C LYS A 179 -41.08 38.90 -0.39
N MET A 180 -40.16 37.95 -0.63
CA MET A 180 -40.54 36.58 -1.01
C MET A 180 -41.45 35.94 0.04
N ASN A 181 -41.01 35.93 1.31
CA ASN A 181 -41.79 35.43 2.43
C ASN A 181 -43.19 36.09 2.53
N TYR A 182 -43.27 37.39 2.27
CA TYR A 182 -44.53 38.11 2.20
C TYR A 182 -45.42 37.61 1.04
N CYS A 183 -44.87 37.48 -0.17
CA CYS A 183 -45.58 37.05 -1.37
C CYS A 183 -45.99 35.56 -1.34
N LEU A 184 -45.31 34.74 -0.54
CA LEU A 184 -45.77 33.37 -0.28
C LEU A 184 -47.02 33.31 0.63
N ARG A 185 -47.41 34.41 1.27
CA ARG A 185 -48.66 34.54 2.05
C ARG A 185 -49.70 35.47 1.42
N HIS A 186 -49.29 36.27 0.45
CA HIS A 186 -50.11 37.33 -0.14
C HIS A 186 -49.90 37.36 -1.65
N GLN A 187 -50.95 37.68 -2.39
CA GLN A 187 -50.84 37.76 -3.85
C GLN A 187 -49.90 38.90 -4.27
N CYS A 188 -48.96 38.60 -5.17
CA CYS A 188 -48.00 39.54 -5.72
C CYS A 188 -47.96 39.39 -7.24
N LYS A 189 -48.61 40.31 -7.98
CA LYS A 189 -48.75 40.25 -9.44
C LYS A 189 -47.41 40.29 -10.20
N ASN A 190 -46.44 41.05 -9.71
CA ASN A 190 -45.14 41.26 -10.38
C ASN A 190 -44.02 40.40 -9.76
N GLY A 191 -44.38 39.41 -8.94
CA GLY A 191 -43.45 38.62 -8.16
C GLY A 191 -42.82 39.40 -7.02
N TYR A 192 -41.72 38.89 -6.49
CA TYR A 192 -41.12 39.39 -5.24
C TYR A 192 -39.75 40.05 -5.43
N ALA A 193 -39.10 39.85 -6.58
CA ALA A 193 -37.88 40.57 -6.94
C ALA A 193 -38.13 42.01 -7.42
N VAL A 194 -39.38 42.40 -7.71
CA VAL A 194 -39.69 43.68 -8.36
C VAL A 194 -40.37 44.65 -7.41
N LEU A 195 -39.84 45.87 -7.33
CA LEU A 195 -40.47 47.01 -6.67
C LEU A 195 -40.74 48.09 -7.70
N ASP A 196 -41.95 48.07 -8.25
CA ASP A 196 -42.33 48.96 -9.36
C ASP A 196 -42.20 50.44 -8.99
N ALA A 197 -42.48 50.78 -7.73
CA ALA A 197 -42.41 52.16 -7.23
C ALA A 197 -41.03 52.81 -7.37
N ILE A 198 -39.94 52.03 -7.40
CA ILE A 198 -38.56 52.53 -7.46
C ILE A 198 -37.72 51.89 -8.57
N LYS A 199 -38.33 51.15 -9.51
CA LYS A 199 -37.65 50.42 -10.60
C LYS A 199 -36.47 49.55 -10.13
N PHE A 200 -36.56 48.99 -8.92
CA PHE A 200 -35.52 48.13 -8.36
C PHE A 200 -35.84 46.65 -8.62
N ARG A 201 -34.85 45.89 -9.10
CA ARG A 201 -34.95 44.43 -9.29
C ARG A 201 -33.87 43.68 -8.51
N TYR A 202 -34.31 42.71 -7.71
CA TYR A 202 -33.46 41.82 -6.92
C TYR A 202 -33.48 40.41 -7.53
N ASP A 203 -33.07 40.30 -8.80
CA ASP A 203 -33.12 39.07 -9.59
C ASP A 203 -31.74 38.50 -9.98
N ASN A 204 -30.67 39.21 -9.62
CA ASN A 204 -29.29 38.82 -9.93
C ASN A 204 -28.74 37.70 -9.04
N PHE A 205 -29.43 37.36 -7.96
CA PHE A 205 -28.91 36.57 -6.86
C PHE A 205 -29.99 35.66 -6.29
N GLY A 206 -29.61 34.44 -5.94
CA GLY A 206 -30.49 33.45 -5.29
C GLY A 206 -30.24 32.06 -5.83
N SER A 207 -30.39 31.03 -5.00
CA SER A 207 -30.35 29.66 -5.53
C SER A 207 -30.94 28.63 -4.58
N TYR A 208 -31.72 27.72 -5.14
CA TYR A 208 -31.98 26.44 -4.51
C TYR A 208 -30.81 25.53 -4.86
N SER A 209 -29.92 25.29 -3.91
CA SER A 209 -28.75 24.47 -4.11
C SER A 209 -28.49 23.57 -2.91
N TYR A 210 -27.66 22.56 -3.12
CA TYR A 210 -27.04 21.84 -2.00
C TYR A 210 -25.62 21.43 -2.34
N SER A 211 -24.83 21.13 -1.31
CA SER A 211 -23.52 20.53 -1.45
C SER A 211 -23.47 19.25 -0.62
N ALA A 212 -23.09 18.14 -1.24
CA ALA A 212 -22.83 16.89 -0.54
C ALA A 212 -21.56 16.97 0.33
N VAL A 213 -20.66 17.92 0.05
CA VAL A 213 -19.34 18.06 0.71
C VAL A 213 -19.27 19.22 1.70
N SER A 214 -20.01 20.30 1.49
CA SER A 214 -19.95 21.52 2.29
C SER A 214 -21.18 21.69 3.17
N SER A 215 -21.05 22.41 4.29
CA SER A 215 -22.19 22.71 5.19
C SER A 215 -23.15 23.78 4.64
N PHE A 216 -22.80 24.43 3.54
CA PHE A 216 -23.64 25.38 2.84
C PHE A 216 -23.28 25.44 1.35
N SER A 217 -24.16 26.00 0.54
CA SER A 217 -23.96 26.27 -0.89
C SER A 217 -24.71 27.52 -1.32
N GLY A 218 -24.58 27.88 -2.59
CA GLY A 218 -25.29 28.99 -3.22
C GLY A 218 -24.33 29.99 -3.83
N MET A 219 -24.65 31.28 -3.77
CA MET A 219 -23.87 32.34 -4.42
C MET A 219 -22.38 32.27 -4.06
N ASN A 220 -21.51 32.41 -5.06
CA ASN A 220 -20.06 32.33 -4.93
C ASN A 220 -19.54 31.02 -4.28
N HIS A 221 -20.34 29.95 -4.25
CA HIS A 221 -19.96 28.68 -3.67
C HIS A 221 -20.24 27.51 -4.63
N ASN A 222 -19.36 26.52 -4.57
CA ASN A 222 -19.56 25.27 -5.28
C ASN A 222 -20.73 24.49 -4.67
N SER A 223 -21.47 23.76 -5.52
CA SER A 223 -22.64 22.98 -5.15
C SER A 223 -22.72 21.69 -5.95
N THR A 224 -23.40 20.68 -5.41
CA THR A 224 -23.70 19.41 -6.07
C THR A 224 -24.82 19.58 -7.09
N ALA A 225 -25.85 20.34 -6.74
CA ALA A 225 -26.88 20.80 -7.65
C ALA A 225 -27.26 22.24 -7.32
N PHE A 226 -27.70 22.97 -8.33
CA PHE A 226 -28.00 24.40 -8.27
C PHE A 226 -29.10 24.75 -9.26
N VAL A 227 -30.13 25.48 -8.83
CA VAL A 227 -31.04 26.18 -9.72
C VAL A 227 -31.30 27.59 -9.20
N GLY A 228 -30.99 28.58 -10.02
CA GLY A 228 -31.05 29.98 -9.60
C GLY A 228 -30.13 30.90 -10.41
N CYS A 229 -29.72 32.01 -9.79
CA CYS A 229 -28.80 32.99 -10.35
C CYS A 229 -27.64 33.30 -9.39
N ASP A 230 -26.45 33.39 -9.95
CA ASP A 230 -25.25 33.84 -9.25
C ASP A 230 -24.60 34.99 -10.03
N ASN A 231 -24.61 36.19 -9.43
CA ASN A 231 -24.13 37.43 -10.04
C ASN A 231 -24.72 37.68 -11.44
N GLY A 232 -26.04 37.56 -11.58
CA GLY A 232 -26.77 37.79 -12.83
C GLY A 232 -26.70 36.65 -13.85
N LYS A 233 -25.93 35.58 -13.58
CA LYS A 233 -25.91 34.38 -14.43
C LYS A 233 -26.83 33.32 -13.86
N CYS A 234 -27.89 32.99 -14.60
CA CYS A 234 -28.92 32.05 -14.17
C CYS A 234 -28.83 30.72 -14.91
N CYS A 235 -28.99 29.61 -14.18
CA CYS A 235 -28.92 28.27 -14.73
C CYS A 235 -29.56 27.24 -13.79
N ALA A 236 -29.87 26.08 -14.36
CA ALA A 236 -29.95 24.83 -13.63
C ALA A 236 -28.65 24.05 -13.87
N CYS A 237 -28.02 23.56 -12.82
CA CYS A 237 -26.79 22.79 -12.89
C CYS A 237 -26.86 21.59 -11.96
N PHE A 238 -26.30 20.46 -12.40
CA PHE A 238 -26.34 19.20 -11.67
C PHE A 238 -25.13 18.33 -12.00
N GLY A 239 -24.81 17.42 -11.08
CA GLY A 239 -23.82 16.37 -11.29
C GLY A 239 -24.40 15.09 -11.92
N PRO A 240 -23.54 14.10 -12.21
CA PRO A 240 -23.99 12.77 -12.59
C PRO A 240 -24.86 12.14 -11.49
N LYS A 241 -25.77 11.24 -11.88
CA LYS A 241 -26.69 10.53 -10.96
C LYS A 241 -25.90 9.84 -9.85
N GLY A 242 -26.21 10.15 -8.59
CA GLY A 242 -25.51 9.62 -7.41
C GLY A 242 -24.15 10.24 -7.10
N GLY A 243 -23.75 11.27 -7.85
CA GLY A 243 -22.53 12.03 -7.58
C GLY A 243 -22.57 12.72 -6.21
N ARG A 244 -21.48 12.63 -5.46
CA ARG A 244 -21.33 13.19 -4.10
C ARG A 244 -20.29 14.30 -4.00
N GLN A 245 -19.88 14.87 -5.13
CA GLN A 245 -18.98 16.02 -5.17
C GLN A 245 -19.75 17.31 -5.49
N ASN A 246 -19.04 18.43 -5.58
CA ASN A 246 -19.59 19.63 -6.18
C ASN A 246 -19.36 19.60 -7.69
N TYR A 247 -20.39 19.96 -8.45
CA TYR A 247 -20.45 19.92 -9.91
C TYR A 247 -20.80 21.28 -10.53
N CYS A 248 -21.28 22.20 -9.70
CA CYS A 248 -21.77 23.50 -10.09
C CYS A 248 -20.96 24.56 -9.36
N GLY A 249 -20.14 25.28 -10.09
CA GLY A 249 -19.33 26.39 -9.60
C GLY A 249 -20.02 27.75 -9.74
N PRO A 250 -19.39 28.81 -9.20
CA PRO A 250 -19.89 30.17 -9.28
C PRO A 250 -20.22 30.62 -10.70
N LYS A 251 -21.20 31.51 -10.82
CA LYS A 251 -21.67 32.08 -12.09
C LYS A 251 -22.08 31.01 -13.11
N CYS A 252 -22.69 29.92 -12.64
CA CYS A 252 -23.18 28.84 -13.49
C CYS A 252 -22.09 28.12 -14.30
N THR A 253 -20.97 27.81 -13.64
CA THR A 253 -19.86 27.08 -14.27
C THR A 253 -19.96 25.58 -13.97
N ALA A 254 -19.71 24.74 -14.98
CA ALA A 254 -19.58 23.31 -14.80
C ALA A 254 -18.18 23.00 -14.21
N ILE A 255 -18.13 22.21 -13.14
CA ILE A 255 -16.90 21.68 -12.55
C ILE A 255 -17.04 20.18 -12.31
N ASN A 256 -15.93 19.45 -12.21
CA ASN A 256 -15.92 18.01 -11.88
C ASN A 256 -16.90 17.15 -12.73
N GLY A 257 -17.13 17.49 -14.00
CA GLY A 257 -18.07 16.79 -14.87
C GLY A 257 -19.56 17.17 -14.70
N GLY A 258 -19.85 18.31 -14.07
CA GLY A 258 -21.20 18.86 -13.98
C GLY A 258 -21.79 19.28 -15.32
N THR A 259 -23.11 19.32 -15.40
CA THR A 259 -23.87 19.78 -16.57
C THR A 259 -24.62 21.06 -16.22
N VAL A 260 -24.55 22.07 -17.11
CA VAL A 260 -25.24 23.35 -16.95
C VAL A 260 -26.28 23.53 -18.05
N MET A 261 -27.49 23.91 -17.65
CA MET A 261 -28.63 24.21 -18.50
C MET A 261 -29.05 25.67 -18.31
N LYS A 262 -29.18 26.42 -19.41
CA LYS A 262 -29.65 27.82 -19.38
C LYS A 262 -31.17 27.93 -19.27
N SER A 263 -31.89 26.90 -19.68
CA SER A 263 -33.35 26.79 -19.61
C SER A 263 -33.71 25.49 -18.91
N ALA A 264 -34.69 25.53 -18.01
CA ALA A 264 -35.18 24.37 -17.27
C ALA A 264 -36.60 24.67 -16.77
N PHE A 265 -37.44 23.64 -16.77
CA PHE A 265 -38.70 23.67 -16.00
C PHE A 265 -38.38 23.30 -14.56
N VAL A 266 -38.93 24.03 -13.60
CA VAL A 266 -38.61 23.92 -12.17
C VAL A 266 -39.90 23.83 -11.36
N TRP A 267 -39.99 22.84 -10.47
CA TRP A 267 -41.11 22.66 -9.57
C TRP A 267 -40.65 22.66 -8.13
N PHE A 268 -41.48 23.25 -7.28
CA PHE A 268 -41.27 23.38 -5.86
C PHE A 268 -42.39 22.70 -5.13
N TRP A 269 -42.03 21.77 -4.24
CA TRP A 269 -43.00 20.98 -3.50
C TRP A 269 -42.77 21.10 -2.00
N VAL A 270 -43.86 20.98 -1.24
CA VAL A 270 -43.81 20.91 0.22
C VAL A 270 -44.45 19.63 0.73
N ARG A 271 -43.84 19.05 1.76
CA ARG A 271 -44.46 17.97 2.55
C ARG A 271 -44.55 18.40 4.01
N THR A 272 -45.72 18.25 4.61
CA THR A 272 -46.04 18.77 5.96
C THR A 272 -45.70 17.76 7.06
N ARG A 273 -45.88 16.48 6.76
CA ARG A 273 -45.55 15.33 7.62
C ARG A 273 -45.16 14.14 6.74
N MET A 274 -44.59 13.11 7.36
CA MET A 274 -44.49 11.83 6.65
C MET A 274 -45.89 11.20 6.62
N ALA A 275 -46.26 10.62 5.48
CA ALA A 275 -47.40 9.71 5.42
C ALA A 275 -47.15 8.50 6.34
N GLU A 276 -48.21 8.03 6.99
CA GLU A 276 -48.21 6.99 8.01
C GLU A 276 -48.48 5.59 7.43
N ARG A 277 -48.35 5.39 6.11
CA ARG A 277 -48.41 4.06 5.48
C ARG A 277 -47.48 3.09 6.21
N LEU A 278 -48.05 2.24 7.06
CA LEU A 278 -47.33 1.27 7.89
C LEU A 278 -46.51 0.29 7.04
N TRP A 279 -46.94 0.05 5.80
CA TRP A 279 -46.38 -0.96 4.91
C TRP A 279 -46.11 -0.39 3.52
N LYS A 280 -44.82 -0.19 3.19
CA LYS A 280 -44.40 0.28 1.85
C LYS A 280 -44.27 -0.84 0.83
N ARG A 281 -44.21 -2.10 1.29
CA ARG A 281 -44.01 -3.31 0.49
C ARG A 281 -44.87 -4.43 1.06
N CYS A 282 -45.32 -5.32 0.19
CA CYS A 282 -45.99 -6.55 0.59
C CYS A 282 -45.03 -7.40 1.42
N MET A 283 -45.40 -7.74 2.66
CA MET A 283 -44.58 -8.51 3.58
C MET A 283 -45.16 -9.92 3.72
N GLU A 284 -44.41 -10.94 3.30
CA GLU A 284 -44.82 -12.34 3.48
C GLU A 284 -44.34 -12.88 4.83
N PHE A 285 -45.17 -13.71 5.47
CA PHE A 285 -44.82 -14.41 6.69
C PHE A 285 -45.55 -15.77 6.74
N VAL A 286 -45.09 -16.65 7.62
CA VAL A 286 -45.66 -18.00 7.76
C VAL A 286 -46.19 -18.15 9.17
N VAL A 287 -47.45 -18.58 9.29
CA VAL A 287 -48.11 -18.87 10.58
C VAL A 287 -48.58 -20.32 10.61
N LYS A 288 -48.60 -20.93 11.79
CA LYS A 288 -49.25 -22.23 11.97
C LYS A 288 -50.75 -22.00 12.11
N ASN A 289 -51.55 -22.68 11.28
CA ASN A 289 -53.01 -22.68 11.43
C ASN A 289 -53.43 -23.53 12.65
N SER A 290 -54.74 -23.53 12.96
CA SER A 290 -55.32 -24.32 14.06
C SER A 290 -55.10 -25.83 13.95
N ALA A 291 -54.78 -26.34 12.76
CA ALA A 291 -54.41 -27.74 12.51
C ALA A 291 -52.89 -27.99 12.59
N GLY A 292 -52.10 -27.00 13.00
CA GLY A 292 -50.64 -27.09 13.12
C GLY A 292 -49.87 -27.00 11.79
N LYS A 293 -50.57 -26.81 10.66
CA LYS A 293 -49.95 -26.70 9.34
C LYS A 293 -49.46 -25.28 9.10
N LEU A 294 -48.24 -25.15 8.55
CA LEU A 294 -47.68 -23.87 8.15
C LEU A 294 -48.43 -23.33 6.93
N GLU A 295 -48.99 -22.12 7.07
CA GLU A 295 -49.67 -21.39 6.01
C GLU A 295 -48.94 -20.07 5.74
N LYS A 296 -48.80 -19.73 4.46
CA LYS A 296 -48.19 -18.47 4.05
C LYS A 296 -49.26 -17.38 4.00
N HIS A 297 -48.93 -16.25 4.59
CA HIS A 297 -49.73 -15.04 4.62
C HIS A 297 -48.89 -13.87 4.13
N PHE A 298 -49.53 -12.80 3.70
CA PHE A 298 -48.89 -11.52 3.46
C PHE A 298 -49.65 -10.40 4.16
N ILE A 299 -48.94 -9.34 4.55
CA ILE A 299 -49.57 -8.09 4.95
C ILE A 299 -49.87 -7.29 3.69
N ASP A 300 -51.15 -7.05 3.47
CA ASP A 300 -51.64 -6.22 2.38
C ASP A 300 -51.16 -4.76 2.62
N PRO A 301 -50.39 -4.18 1.70
CA PRO A 301 -49.81 -2.85 1.90
C PRO A 301 -50.84 -1.71 1.85
N GLN A 302 -52.06 -1.98 1.37
CA GLN A 302 -53.16 -1.02 1.30
C GLN A 302 -54.03 -1.07 2.56
N THR A 303 -54.33 -2.26 3.07
CA THR A 303 -55.22 -2.44 4.23
C THR A 303 -54.48 -2.63 5.56
N GLY A 304 -53.19 -2.98 5.52
CA GLY A 304 -52.40 -3.31 6.70
C GLY A 304 -52.79 -4.61 7.40
N THR A 305 -53.66 -5.41 6.78
CA THR A 305 -54.19 -6.66 7.35
C THR A 305 -53.48 -7.90 6.79
N ALA A 306 -53.46 -8.97 7.59
CA ALA A 306 -52.93 -10.26 7.20
C ALA A 306 -53.90 -11.00 6.27
N GLN A 307 -53.47 -11.27 5.04
CA GLN A 307 -54.22 -12.05 4.06
C GLN A 307 -53.50 -13.36 3.76
N LYS A 308 -54.27 -14.44 3.54
CA LYS A 308 -53.72 -15.76 3.20
C LYS A 308 -53.22 -15.75 1.75
N GLY A 309 -51.97 -16.15 1.53
CA GLY A 309 -51.38 -16.17 0.18
C GLY A 309 -49.91 -15.79 0.14
N SER A 310 -49.43 -15.52 -1.08
CA SER A 310 -48.10 -15.00 -1.37
C SER A 310 -48.23 -13.67 -2.11
N CYS A 311 -47.23 -12.80 -2.00
CA CYS A 311 -47.08 -11.60 -2.80
C CYS A 311 -46.79 -11.98 -4.27
N SER A 312 -47.78 -12.45 -5.03
CA SER A 312 -47.58 -12.89 -6.42
C SER A 312 -48.30 -11.99 -7.43
N GLY A 313 -47.51 -11.35 -8.32
CA GLY A 313 -47.99 -10.81 -9.61
C GLY A 313 -47.40 -9.45 -10.02
N LYS A 314 -47.65 -8.39 -9.24
CA LYS A 314 -47.31 -6.99 -9.63
C LYS A 314 -46.07 -6.41 -8.95
N LEU A 315 -45.64 -6.94 -7.80
CA LEU A 315 -44.52 -6.40 -7.04
C LEU A 315 -43.43 -7.46 -6.93
N LYS A 316 -42.45 -7.41 -7.84
CA LYS A 316 -41.18 -8.15 -7.70
C LYS A 316 -40.37 -7.55 -6.56
N SER A 317 -40.71 -7.82 -5.31
CA SER A 317 -39.84 -7.48 -4.19
C SER A 317 -40.13 -8.34 -2.98
N VAL A 318 -39.24 -9.29 -2.72
CA VAL A 318 -39.08 -9.92 -1.41
C VAL A 318 -37.99 -9.14 -0.70
N LEU A 319 -38.37 -8.26 0.22
CA LEU A 319 -37.44 -7.75 1.22
C LEU A 319 -38.23 -7.26 2.43
N ASN A 320 -38.12 -8.00 3.53
CA ASN A 320 -38.62 -7.60 4.84
C ASN A 320 -37.85 -6.34 5.26
N GLU A 321 -38.53 -5.20 5.38
CA GLU A 321 -38.00 -4.07 6.16
C GLU A 321 -38.09 -4.50 7.63
N GLY A 322 -37.02 -5.12 8.12
CA GLY A 322 -36.96 -5.90 9.37
C GLY A 322 -37.16 -5.15 10.67
N THR A 323 -37.81 -3.98 10.68
CA THR A 323 -38.20 -3.23 11.87
C THR A 323 -39.20 -2.14 11.49
N LEU A 324 -40.40 -2.16 12.05
CA LEU A 324 -41.28 -0.98 12.01
C LEU A 324 -40.82 0.06 13.02
N THR A 325 -41.11 1.32 12.76
CA THR A 325 -40.92 2.39 13.74
C THR A 325 -42.21 3.14 13.90
N VAL A 326 -42.77 3.13 15.11
CA VAL A 326 -44.02 3.82 15.43
C VAL A 326 -43.78 4.95 16.43
N SER A 327 -44.68 5.93 16.41
CA SER A 327 -44.55 7.18 17.16
C SER A 327 -44.84 7.01 18.65
N ASP A 328 -45.84 6.19 18.97
CA ASP A 328 -46.47 6.09 20.28
C ASP A 328 -47.15 4.71 20.46
N LYS A 329 -47.67 4.49 21.68
CA LYS A 329 -48.39 3.26 22.05
C LYS A 329 -49.64 3.00 21.20
N GLU A 330 -50.41 4.02 20.85
CA GLU A 330 -51.65 3.85 20.06
C GLU A 330 -51.33 3.37 18.63
N SER A 331 -50.28 3.91 18.03
CA SER A 331 -49.75 3.46 16.74
C SER A 331 -49.16 2.05 16.82
N PHE A 332 -48.63 1.67 17.98
CA PHE A 332 -48.06 0.34 18.24
C PHE A 332 -49.15 -0.74 18.37
N GLU A 333 -50.29 -0.43 18.97
CA GLU A 333 -51.46 -1.34 19.06
C GLU A 333 -52.13 -1.58 17.71
N LYS A 334 -51.91 -0.71 16.72
CA LYS A 334 -52.39 -0.88 15.34
C LYS A 334 -51.52 -1.82 14.50
N ILE A 335 -50.39 -2.30 15.03
CA ILE A 335 -49.51 -3.22 14.31
C ILE A 335 -50.09 -4.64 14.39
N PRO A 336 -50.26 -5.35 13.25
CA PRO A 336 -50.77 -6.72 13.24
C PRO A 336 -49.87 -7.69 14.02
N ASP A 337 -50.50 -8.70 14.63
CA ASP A 337 -49.82 -9.71 15.42
C ASP A 337 -49.08 -10.76 14.56
N VAL A 338 -47.89 -10.37 14.11
CA VAL A 338 -47.03 -11.19 13.27
C VAL A 338 -45.86 -11.74 14.11
N PRO A 339 -45.77 -13.06 14.35
CA PRO A 339 -44.65 -13.64 15.10
C PRO A 339 -43.29 -13.30 14.48
N GLY A 340 -42.34 -12.88 15.33
CA GLY A 340 -40.98 -12.50 14.94
C GLY A 340 -40.83 -11.06 14.40
N LEU A 341 -41.93 -10.32 14.27
CA LEU A 341 -41.89 -8.93 13.81
C LEU A 341 -41.25 -8.02 14.86
N LEU A 342 -40.35 -7.15 14.42
CA LEU A 342 -39.70 -6.16 15.27
C LEU A 342 -40.31 -4.78 15.07
N SER A 343 -40.52 -4.04 16.15
CA SER A 343 -41.02 -2.66 16.11
C SER A 343 -40.36 -1.79 17.16
N TYR A 344 -39.85 -0.63 16.75
CA TYR A 344 -39.26 0.38 17.62
C TYR A 344 -40.29 1.48 17.92
N ARG A 345 -40.49 1.78 19.21
CA ARG A 345 -41.36 2.86 19.66
C ARG A 345 -40.54 4.11 19.97
N LYS A 346 -40.92 5.24 19.36
CA LYS A 346 -40.19 6.51 19.52
C LYS A 346 -40.41 7.17 20.87
N ASP A 347 -41.60 7.01 21.46
CA ASP A 347 -42.00 7.61 22.73
C ASP A 347 -41.20 7.05 23.91
N ASP A 348 -41.07 5.72 23.99
CA ASP A 348 -40.34 5.03 25.06
C ASP A 348 -38.91 4.63 24.68
N LYS A 349 -38.54 4.78 23.40
CA LYS A 349 -37.24 4.43 22.84
C LYS A 349 -36.88 2.96 23.01
N GLN A 350 -37.86 2.07 23.02
CA GLN A 350 -37.67 0.64 23.16
C GLN A 350 -37.92 -0.10 21.84
N LEU A 351 -37.18 -1.20 21.65
CA LEU A 351 -37.40 -2.15 20.57
C LEU A 351 -38.20 -3.33 21.10
N TYR A 352 -39.24 -3.70 20.38
CA TYR A 352 -40.13 -4.79 20.73
C TYR A 352 -40.09 -5.90 19.67
N VAL A 353 -40.27 -7.14 20.10
CA VAL A 353 -40.50 -8.32 19.26
C VAL A 353 -41.90 -8.86 19.51
N ASN A 354 -42.64 -9.17 18.46
CA ASN A 354 -43.96 -9.79 18.57
C ASN A 354 -43.80 -11.32 18.63
N GLN A 355 -44.41 -11.98 19.62
CA GLN A 355 -44.39 -13.44 19.78
C GLN A 355 -45.65 -14.13 19.22
N GLY A 356 -46.43 -13.44 18.40
CA GLY A 356 -47.67 -13.91 17.77
C GLY A 356 -48.95 -13.66 18.56
N SER A 357 -48.85 -13.31 19.84
CA SER A 357 -50.00 -12.97 20.71
C SER A 357 -49.73 -11.80 21.65
N ASN A 358 -48.48 -11.33 21.73
CA ASN A 358 -48.06 -10.20 22.52
C ASN A 358 -46.75 -9.61 22.00
N TRP A 359 -46.50 -8.35 22.36
CA TRP A 359 -45.23 -7.66 22.09
C TRP A 359 -44.35 -7.66 23.34
N GLN A 360 -43.10 -8.11 23.21
CA GLN A 360 -42.10 -8.14 24.27
C GLN A 360 -40.97 -7.15 23.99
N ALA A 361 -40.64 -6.29 24.96
CA ALA A 361 -39.48 -5.41 24.85
C ALA A 361 -38.17 -6.21 24.89
N LEU A 362 -37.27 -5.96 23.93
CA LEU A 362 -35.99 -6.64 23.78
C LEU A 362 -34.88 -6.11 24.72
N SER A 363 -35.10 -4.98 25.38
CA SER A 363 -34.18 -4.46 26.39
C SER A 363 -34.94 -3.98 27.61
N THR A 364 -34.60 -4.49 28.78
CA THR A 364 -35.07 -3.91 30.04
C THR A 364 -34.12 -2.80 30.49
N GLU A 365 -34.64 -1.75 31.14
CA GLU A 365 -33.84 -0.62 31.62
C GLU A 365 -32.67 -1.05 32.53
N GLN A 366 -32.83 -2.18 33.22
CA GLN A 366 -31.81 -2.79 34.08
C GLN A 366 -30.58 -3.30 33.29
N GLU A 367 -30.80 -3.95 32.15
CA GLU A 367 -29.71 -4.43 31.27
C GLU A 367 -28.94 -3.26 30.67
N LEU A 368 -29.65 -2.19 30.28
CA LEU A 368 -29.02 -0.98 29.74
C LEU A 368 -28.14 -0.28 30.80
N GLN A 369 -28.58 -0.25 32.06
CA GLN A 369 -27.78 0.30 33.16
C GLN A 369 -26.53 -0.54 33.45
N GLN A 370 -26.65 -1.86 33.40
CA GLN A 370 -25.52 -2.77 33.60
C GLN A 370 -24.51 -2.66 32.46
N LEU A 371 -24.99 -2.55 31.22
CA LEU A 371 -24.14 -2.34 30.04
C LEU A 371 -23.45 -0.97 30.09
N LYS A 372 -24.15 0.10 30.51
CA LYS A 372 -23.54 1.43 30.73
C LYS A 372 -22.39 1.38 31.73
N LYS A 373 -22.55 0.68 32.86
CA LYS A 373 -21.47 0.51 33.85
C LYS A 373 -20.26 -0.24 33.25
N GLN A 374 -20.51 -1.27 32.43
CA GLN A 374 -19.44 -2.00 31.74
C GLN A 374 -18.71 -1.11 30.72
N ILE A 375 -19.46 -0.34 29.92
CA ILE A 375 -18.90 0.60 28.93
C ILE A 375 -18.03 1.63 29.63
N GLN A 376 -18.51 2.22 30.73
CA GLN A 376 -17.75 3.23 31.48
C GLN A 376 -16.45 2.65 32.11
N SER A 377 -16.48 1.37 32.53
CA SER A 377 -15.29 0.64 32.95
C SER A 377 -14.32 0.38 31.79
N GLN A 378 -14.82 0.13 30.58
CA GLN A 378 -13.97 -0.04 29.40
C GLN A 378 -13.39 1.29 28.91
N GLU A 379 -14.15 2.37 28.91
CA GLU A 379 -13.69 3.72 28.55
C GLU A 379 -12.51 4.15 29.41
N THR A 380 -12.57 3.92 30.73
CA THR A 380 -11.45 4.24 31.63
C THR A 380 -10.20 3.40 31.35
N LYS A 381 -10.35 2.14 30.93
CA LYS A 381 -9.24 1.29 30.49
C LYS A 381 -8.64 1.78 29.17
N ILE A 382 -9.49 2.17 28.21
CA ILE A 382 -9.09 2.71 26.91
C ILE A 382 -8.30 4.01 27.11
N GLN A 383 -8.80 4.96 27.90
CA GLN A 383 -8.09 6.21 28.21
C GLN A 383 -6.72 5.98 28.85
N LYS A 384 -6.58 4.94 29.70
CA LYS A 384 -5.29 4.57 30.28
C LYS A 384 -4.34 3.98 29.24
N GLN A 385 -4.86 3.24 28.26
CA GLN A 385 -4.08 2.72 27.14
C GLN A 385 -3.67 3.84 26.17
N GLU A 386 -4.56 4.78 25.85
CA GLU A 386 -4.27 5.94 25.01
C GLU A 386 -3.10 6.77 25.58
N LYS A 387 -3.09 7.02 26.89
CA LYS A 387 -1.96 7.71 27.55
C LYS A 387 -0.63 6.94 27.41
N LYS A 388 -0.66 5.60 27.45
CA LYS A 388 0.53 4.77 27.22
C LYS A 388 0.98 4.81 25.76
N ILE A 389 0.05 4.72 24.81
CA ILE A 389 0.33 4.83 23.38
C ILE A 389 0.95 6.18 23.06
N HIS A 390 0.37 7.28 23.57
CA HIS A 390 0.91 8.62 23.36
C HIS A 390 2.33 8.81 23.93
N SER A 391 2.64 8.16 25.06
CA SER A 391 4.01 8.13 25.59
C SER A 391 4.97 7.34 24.69
N GLN A 392 4.51 6.21 24.13
CA GLN A 392 5.30 5.41 23.20
C GLN A 392 5.51 6.13 21.86
N GLU A 393 4.51 6.83 21.34
CA GLU A 393 4.62 7.66 20.13
C GLU A 393 5.69 8.74 20.28
N LYS A 394 5.73 9.43 21.42
CA LYS A 394 6.78 10.42 21.72
C LYS A 394 8.18 9.79 21.71
N LYS A 395 8.33 8.58 22.27
CA LYS A 395 9.60 7.84 22.23
C LYS A 395 9.97 7.42 20.81
N SER A 396 9.01 6.93 20.03
CA SER A 396 9.21 6.55 18.62
C SER A 396 9.62 7.75 17.76
N GLN A 397 8.99 8.91 17.98
CA GLN A 397 9.34 10.14 17.27
C GLN A 397 10.74 10.63 17.63
N ALA A 398 11.13 10.53 18.90
CA ALA A 398 12.51 10.84 19.33
C ALA A 398 13.53 9.88 18.70
N GLN A 399 13.20 8.58 18.58
CA GLN A 399 14.02 7.59 17.89
C GLN A 399 14.16 7.92 16.40
N LYS A 400 13.05 8.25 15.72
CA LYS A 400 13.03 8.63 14.31
C LYS A 400 13.91 9.85 14.03
N ASN A 401 13.85 10.86 14.88
CA ASN A 401 14.72 12.04 14.76
C ASN A 401 16.21 11.70 14.92
N LYS A 402 16.57 10.75 15.79
CA LYS A 402 17.95 10.25 15.89
C LYS A 402 18.39 9.53 14.61
N THR A 403 17.51 8.71 14.02
CA THR A 403 17.78 8.02 12.75
C THR A 403 18.01 9.01 11.61
N ILE A 404 17.19 10.04 11.48
CA ILE A 404 17.35 11.09 10.45
C ILE A 404 18.71 11.80 10.58
N ILE A 405 19.15 12.10 11.82
CA ILE A 405 20.46 12.70 12.06
C ILE A 405 21.58 11.74 11.63
N GLN A 406 21.39 10.43 11.82
CA GLN A 406 22.36 9.41 11.45
C GLN A 406 22.42 9.21 9.92
N GLU A 407 21.29 9.22 9.23
CA GLU A 407 21.21 9.19 7.76
C GLU A 407 21.97 10.37 7.14
N LYS A 408 21.78 11.59 7.64
CA LYS A 408 22.53 12.77 7.18
C LYS A 408 24.05 12.63 7.38
N LYS A 409 24.49 11.94 8.44
CA LYS A 409 25.92 11.65 8.64
C LYS A 409 26.44 10.66 7.62
N ILE A 410 25.63 9.65 7.25
CA ILE A 410 25.96 8.65 6.23
C ILE A 410 26.04 9.32 4.85
N GLU A 411 25.05 10.13 4.46
CA GLU A 411 25.07 10.88 3.19
C GLU A 411 26.34 11.75 3.06
N ASN A 412 26.76 12.41 4.15
CA ASN A 412 28.01 13.17 4.16
C ASN A 412 29.23 12.25 3.96
N GLN A 413 29.25 11.08 4.60
CA GLN A 413 30.32 10.09 4.39
C GLN A 413 30.33 9.55 2.94
N GLU A 414 29.18 9.27 2.35
CA GLU A 414 29.04 8.84 0.96
C GLU A 414 29.61 9.89 0.00
N SER A 415 29.32 11.18 0.23
CA SER A 415 29.88 12.27 -0.60
C SER A 415 31.42 12.32 -0.53
N LYS A 416 32.01 12.00 0.63
CA LYS A 416 33.46 11.91 0.81
C LYS A 416 34.04 10.69 0.10
N ILE A 417 33.34 9.55 0.15
CA ILE A 417 33.74 8.33 -0.55
C ILE A 417 33.73 8.57 -2.06
N GLN A 418 32.66 9.15 -2.62
CA GLN A 418 32.60 9.49 -4.04
C GLN A 418 33.73 10.44 -4.47
N SER A 419 34.09 11.40 -3.62
CA SER A 419 35.24 12.28 -3.87
C SER A 419 36.57 11.50 -3.91
N GLN A 420 36.73 10.49 -3.04
CA GLN A 420 37.91 9.62 -3.03
C GLN A 420 37.93 8.69 -4.24
N GLU A 421 36.81 8.08 -4.62
CA GLU A 421 36.67 7.25 -5.81
C GLU A 421 37.08 8.01 -7.07
N LYS A 422 36.65 9.28 -7.21
CA LYS A 422 37.06 10.13 -8.33
C LYS A 422 38.59 10.35 -8.37
N LYS A 423 39.23 10.54 -7.21
CA LYS A 423 40.70 10.67 -7.13
C LYS A 423 41.41 9.37 -7.52
N ILE A 424 40.85 8.23 -7.12
CA ILE A 424 41.37 6.91 -7.51
C ILE A 424 41.23 6.73 -9.02
N GLN A 425 40.08 7.07 -9.60
CA GLN A 425 39.88 7.01 -11.05
C GLN A 425 40.86 7.90 -11.81
N ASP A 426 41.14 9.11 -11.31
CA ASP A 426 42.15 10.00 -11.88
C ASP A 426 43.57 9.40 -11.79
N GLN A 427 43.87 8.67 -10.72
CA GLN A 427 45.14 7.94 -10.57
C GLN A 427 45.23 6.74 -11.52
N GLU A 428 44.16 5.97 -11.68
CA GLU A 428 44.07 4.87 -12.64
C GLU A 428 44.26 5.38 -14.07
N ASN A 429 43.61 6.49 -14.44
CA ASN A 429 43.80 7.10 -15.76
C ASN A 429 45.26 7.53 -16.00
N LYS A 430 45.93 8.06 -14.98
CA LYS A 430 47.37 8.36 -15.05
C LYS A 430 48.22 7.09 -15.19
N ALA A 431 47.87 6.02 -14.48
CA ALA A 431 48.53 4.73 -14.59
C ALA A 431 48.38 4.15 -16.00
N ILE A 432 47.18 4.20 -16.60
CA ILE A 432 46.93 3.77 -17.98
C ILE A 432 47.76 4.59 -18.98
N ILE A 433 47.88 5.91 -18.78
CA ILE A 433 48.75 6.75 -19.62
C ILE A 433 50.22 6.34 -19.46
N LEU A 434 50.64 6.03 -18.25
CA LEU A 434 52.00 5.56 -17.98
C LEU A 434 52.26 4.19 -18.60
N GLU A 435 51.30 3.26 -18.52
CA GLU A 435 51.34 1.95 -19.18
C GLU A 435 51.48 2.09 -20.69
N LYS A 436 50.73 3.01 -21.33
CA LYS A 436 50.88 3.29 -22.76
C LYS A 436 52.27 3.84 -23.11
N LYS A 437 52.88 4.66 -22.23
CA LYS A 437 54.26 5.14 -22.41
C LYS A 437 55.26 4.00 -22.25
N ILE A 438 55.06 3.12 -21.26
CA ILE A 438 55.86 1.91 -21.04
C ILE A 438 55.75 1.01 -22.28
N GLN A 439 54.55 0.76 -22.80
CA GLN A 439 54.34 -0.03 -24.02
C GLN A 439 55.06 0.59 -25.23
N SER A 440 55.05 1.92 -25.36
CA SER A 440 55.79 2.62 -26.41
C SER A 440 57.30 2.47 -26.25
N GLN A 441 57.82 2.47 -25.02
CA GLN A 441 59.23 2.20 -24.75
C GLN A 441 59.57 0.73 -25.01
N GLU A 442 58.72 -0.21 -24.59
CA GLU A 442 58.85 -1.64 -24.86
C GLU A 442 58.89 -1.93 -26.36
N ASN A 443 58.03 -1.30 -27.16
CA ASN A 443 58.07 -1.46 -28.62
C ASN A 443 59.38 -0.91 -29.23
N MET A 444 59.94 0.16 -28.64
CA MET A 444 61.24 0.71 -29.04
C MET A 444 62.39 -0.22 -28.65
N THR A 445 62.32 -0.82 -27.46
CA THR A 445 63.24 -1.86 -26.99
C THR A 445 63.14 -3.12 -27.84
N GLN A 446 61.94 -3.56 -28.20
CA GLN A 446 61.72 -4.70 -29.10
C GLN A 446 62.27 -4.45 -30.51
N LYS A 447 62.22 -3.20 -30.99
CA LYS A 447 62.84 -2.81 -32.27
C LYS A 447 64.37 -2.90 -32.21
N LEU A 448 64.97 -2.42 -31.11
CA LEU A 448 66.40 -2.59 -30.81
C LEU A 448 66.79 -4.06 -30.60
N GLU A 449 65.94 -4.86 -29.96
CA GLU A 449 66.12 -6.30 -29.77
C GLU A 449 66.00 -7.07 -31.09
N LYS A 450 65.17 -6.62 -32.02
CA LYS A 450 65.06 -7.22 -33.35
C LYS A 450 66.29 -6.95 -34.21
N GLU A 451 66.85 -5.74 -34.13
CA GLU A 451 68.15 -5.40 -34.72
C GLU A 451 69.29 -6.20 -34.05
N ASN A 452 69.23 -6.44 -32.74
CA ASN A 452 70.15 -7.34 -32.04
C ASN A 452 69.89 -8.84 -32.33
N GLN A 453 68.68 -9.26 -32.69
CA GLN A 453 68.36 -10.67 -32.97
C GLN A 453 69.05 -11.20 -34.22
N ASP A 454 69.32 -10.33 -35.20
CA ASP A 454 70.13 -10.69 -36.37
C ASP A 454 71.61 -10.87 -36.01
N ILE A 455 72.10 -10.22 -34.94
CA ILE A 455 73.43 -10.44 -34.34
C ILE A 455 73.43 -11.69 -33.43
N VAL A 456 72.37 -11.92 -32.65
CA VAL A 456 72.24 -13.06 -31.72
C VAL A 456 72.07 -14.39 -32.47
N LYS A 457 71.41 -14.44 -33.64
CA LYS A 457 71.36 -15.65 -34.48
C LYS A 457 72.76 -16.12 -34.94
N LEU A 458 73.74 -15.23 -35.02
CA LEU A 458 75.14 -15.58 -35.25
C LEU A 458 75.84 -16.12 -33.98
N ILE A 459 75.43 -15.66 -32.80
CA ILE A 459 76.00 -16.00 -31.49
C ILE A 459 75.38 -17.28 -30.90
N ASP A 460 74.16 -17.66 -31.28
CA ASP A 460 73.45 -18.85 -30.75
C ASP A 460 74.06 -20.20 -31.18
N ARG A 461 75.01 -20.19 -32.13
CA ARG A 461 75.85 -21.37 -32.45
C ARG A 461 76.97 -21.62 -31.43
N LEU A 462 77.15 -20.76 -30.42
CA LEU A 462 78.25 -20.82 -29.44
C LEU A 462 77.81 -21.07 -27.98
N HIS A 463 76.51 -21.27 -27.68
CA HIS A 463 76.06 -21.46 -26.29
C HIS A 463 76.10 -22.92 -25.79
N LEU A 464 76.74 -23.12 -24.62
CA LEU A 464 76.78 -24.39 -23.89
C LEU A 464 75.38 -24.78 -23.35
N PRO A 465 75.02 -26.08 -23.33
CA PRO A 465 73.75 -26.54 -22.78
C PRO A 465 73.66 -26.28 -21.27
N THR A 466 72.48 -25.91 -20.76
CA THR A 466 72.23 -25.54 -19.34
C THR A 466 71.63 -26.65 -18.47
N THR A 467 71.23 -27.78 -19.08
CA THR A 467 70.73 -28.97 -18.39
C THR A 467 71.44 -30.22 -18.90
N CYS A 468 71.44 -31.27 -18.08
CA CYS A 468 72.05 -32.55 -18.43
C CYS A 468 71.27 -33.26 -19.54
N SER A 469 69.95 -33.12 -19.58
CA SER A 469 69.12 -33.59 -20.71
C SER A 469 69.51 -32.89 -22.02
N ALA A 470 69.75 -31.58 -22.00
CA ALA A 470 70.20 -30.85 -23.19
C ALA A 470 71.62 -31.25 -23.63
N LEU A 471 72.51 -31.52 -22.67
CA LEU A 471 73.85 -32.05 -22.94
C LEU A 471 73.76 -33.42 -23.62
N LEU A 472 72.91 -34.31 -23.11
CA LEU A 472 72.74 -35.66 -23.65
C LEU A 472 72.11 -35.66 -25.06
N ILE A 473 71.16 -34.75 -25.35
CA ILE A 473 70.62 -34.58 -26.71
C ILE A 473 71.74 -34.22 -27.69
N LYS A 474 72.64 -33.31 -27.30
CA LYS A 474 73.79 -32.91 -28.12
C LYS A 474 74.85 -34.02 -28.22
N HIS A 475 75.04 -34.81 -27.17
CA HIS A 475 76.07 -35.83 -27.04
C HIS A 475 75.50 -37.11 -26.39
N PRO A 476 74.90 -38.03 -27.17
CA PRO A 476 74.16 -39.18 -26.64
C PRO A 476 74.98 -40.17 -25.80
N SER A 477 76.30 -40.20 -25.97
CA SER A 477 77.24 -41.10 -25.26
C SER A 477 77.88 -40.47 -24.01
N THR A 478 77.34 -39.35 -23.51
CA THR A 478 77.91 -38.65 -22.36
C THR A 478 77.76 -39.50 -21.08
N PRO A 479 78.84 -39.82 -20.34
CA PRO A 479 78.75 -40.56 -19.07
C PRO A 479 78.23 -39.69 -17.91
N SER A 480 77.91 -40.29 -16.76
CA SER A 480 77.62 -39.52 -15.53
C SER A 480 78.87 -38.81 -15.01
N GLY A 481 78.76 -37.56 -14.57
CA GLY A 481 79.92 -36.76 -14.15
C GLY A 481 79.61 -35.29 -13.83
N LEU A 482 80.62 -34.51 -13.45
CA LEU A 482 80.51 -33.06 -13.29
C LEU A 482 80.72 -32.37 -14.63
N TYR A 483 79.79 -31.50 -15.02
CA TYR A 483 79.83 -30.75 -16.28
C TYR A 483 79.67 -29.25 -16.04
N HIS A 484 80.41 -28.44 -16.80
CA HIS A 484 80.34 -26.97 -16.73
C HIS A 484 79.26 -26.46 -17.70
N LEU A 485 78.00 -26.60 -17.29
CA LEU A 485 76.81 -26.27 -18.09
C LEU A 485 76.32 -24.83 -17.86
N ASN A 486 77.11 -24.01 -17.17
CA ASN A 486 76.75 -22.69 -16.65
C ASN A 486 75.40 -22.68 -15.90
N PRO A 487 75.33 -23.20 -14.65
CA PRO A 487 76.43 -23.47 -13.71
C PRO A 487 77.06 -24.86 -13.86
N GLN A 488 78.15 -25.11 -13.12
CA GLN A 488 78.68 -26.46 -12.94
C GLN A 488 77.68 -27.32 -12.15
N VAL A 489 77.28 -28.45 -12.72
CA VAL A 489 76.31 -29.39 -12.12
C VAL A 489 76.78 -30.82 -12.30
N TYR A 490 76.31 -31.72 -11.44
CA TYR A 490 76.50 -33.14 -11.66
C TYR A 490 75.39 -33.67 -12.56
N CYS A 491 75.75 -34.36 -13.64
CA CYS A 491 74.84 -35.06 -14.51
C CYS A 491 74.85 -36.55 -14.18
N ASP A 492 73.68 -37.07 -13.84
CA ASP A 492 73.43 -38.51 -13.74
C ASP A 492 72.75 -38.97 -15.03
N MET A 493 73.56 -39.54 -15.92
CA MET A 493 73.14 -40.03 -17.25
C MET A 493 72.63 -41.48 -17.21
N THR A 494 72.52 -42.07 -16.02
CA THR A 494 72.13 -43.47 -15.84
C THR A 494 70.72 -43.60 -15.25
N SER A 495 70.37 -42.74 -14.30
CA SER A 495 69.06 -42.77 -13.65
C SER A 495 67.92 -42.35 -14.58
N LYS A 496 66.68 -42.74 -14.21
CA LYS A 496 65.44 -42.37 -14.90
C LYS A 496 65.46 -42.72 -16.40
N ASN A 497 65.92 -43.93 -16.73
CA ASN A 497 66.08 -44.43 -18.10
C ASN A 497 67.07 -43.62 -18.96
N GLY A 498 68.13 -43.10 -18.33
CA GLY A 498 69.22 -42.43 -19.03
C GLY A 498 68.87 -41.09 -19.65
N VAL A 499 67.90 -40.35 -19.11
CA VAL A 499 67.43 -39.05 -19.64
C VAL A 499 68.33 -37.85 -19.31
N GLY A 500 69.44 -38.09 -18.61
CA GLY A 500 70.36 -37.05 -18.15
C GLY A 500 69.77 -36.17 -17.05
N VAL A 501 69.85 -36.63 -15.81
CA VAL A 501 69.33 -35.91 -14.63
C VAL A 501 70.36 -34.89 -14.14
N THR A 502 69.96 -33.62 -14.07
CA THR A 502 70.72 -32.56 -13.41
C THR A 502 70.56 -32.65 -11.89
N VAL A 503 71.67 -32.84 -11.18
CA VAL A 503 71.72 -33.03 -9.73
C VAL A 503 72.40 -31.82 -9.08
N ILE A 504 71.69 -31.14 -8.19
CA ILE A 504 72.12 -29.92 -7.52
C ILE A 504 72.21 -30.17 -6.01
N GLY A 505 73.43 -30.05 -5.48
CA GLY A 505 73.71 -30.25 -4.05
C GLY A 505 73.58 -28.99 -3.19
N HIS A 506 73.57 -29.19 -1.88
CA HIS A 506 73.48 -28.16 -0.86
C HIS A 506 74.22 -28.53 0.43
N ASP A 507 74.36 -27.56 1.33
CA ASP A 507 75.14 -27.64 2.57
C ASP A 507 74.52 -28.49 3.70
N SER A 508 73.46 -29.26 3.44
CA SER A 508 72.65 -29.90 4.49
C SER A 508 72.13 -31.29 4.12
N GLU A 509 72.90 -32.02 3.32
CA GLU A 509 72.52 -33.34 2.81
C GLU A 509 72.66 -34.47 3.85
N SER A 510 73.45 -34.24 4.89
CA SER A 510 73.70 -35.22 5.95
C SER A 510 72.52 -35.33 6.93
N ARG A 511 72.32 -36.54 7.47
CA ARG A 511 71.39 -36.79 8.58
C ARG A 511 71.77 -35.93 9.79
N THR A 512 70.92 -34.98 10.16
CA THR A 512 71.23 -33.96 11.17
C THR A 512 70.30 -34.07 12.38
N PHE A 513 70.87 -34.09 13.58
CA PHE A 513 70.14 -34.22 14.85
C PHE A 513 69.47 -32.90 15.26
N VAL A 514 68.27 -33.00 15.85
CA VAL A 514 67.49 -31.89 16.39
C VAL A 514 66.99 -32.24 17.79
N LYS A 515 67.35 -31.42 18.77
CA LYS A 515 66.91 -31.49 20.17
C LYS A 515 66.98 -30.11 20.82
N GLY A 516 66.07 -29.82 21.75
CA GLY A 516 66.01 -28.60 22.55
C GLY A 516 65.06 -27.51 22.02
N TYR A 517 64.19 -27.84 21.06
CA TYR A 517 63.34 -26.87 20.37
C TYR A 517 61.86 -27.21 20.58
N GLU A 518 61.22 -26.56 21.56
CA GLU A 518 59.82 -26.83 21.94
C GLU A 518 58.83 -26.12 21.01
N SER A 519 58.97 -24.79 20.87
CA SER A 519 58.00 -23.97 20.13
C SER A 519 57.89 -24.37 18.65
N PRO A 520 56.72 -24.20 18.01
CA PRO A 520 56.50 -24.53 16.59
C PRO A 520 57.59 -23.95 15.67
N GLY A 521 58.29 -24.82 14.93
CA GLY A 521 59.32 -24.42 13.96
C GLY A 521 60.45 -23.57 14.54
N SER A 522 60.73 -23.71 15.85
CA SER A 522 61.78 -22.97 16.54
C SER A 522 63.18 -23.42 16.14
N TYR A 523 63.37 -24.70 15.79
CA TYR A 523 64.53 -25.11 15.01
C TYR A 523 64.41 -24.59 13.58
N LYS A 524 65.47 -23.97 13.07
CA LYS A 524 65.50 -23.38 11.72
C LYS A 524 66.79 -23.76 11.02
N ARG A 525 66.72 -24.64 10.01
CA ARG A 525 67.82 -24.89 9.08
C ARG A 525 67.54 -24.22 7.75
N LYS A 526 68.27 -23.16 7.42
CA LYS A 526 68.31 -22.59 6.06
C LYS A 526 69.20 -23.44 5.18
N ILE A 527 68.78 -23.70 3.95
CA ILE A 527 69.48 -24.54 2.97
C ILE A 527 70.23 -23.64 1.99
N LYS A 528 71.55 -23.81 1.90
CA LYS A 528 72.41 -23.11 0.94
C LYS A 528 72.83 -24.08 -0.15
N TYR A 529 72.24 -23.93 -1.33
CA TYR A 529 72.63 -24.68 -2.51
C TYR A 529 74.00 -24.22 -3.01
N HIS A 530 74.75 -25.14 -3.63
CA HIS A 530 76.07 -24.84 -4.21
C HIS A 530 75.97 -23.99 -5.50
N VAL A 531 74.75 -23.78 -5.98
CA VAL A 531 74.38 -23.04 -7.19
C VAL A 531 73.42 -21.92 -6.77
N SER A 532 73.45 -20.78 -7.47
CA SER A 532 72.55 -19.66 -7.14
C SER A 532 71.08 -20.05 -7.36
N MET A 533 70.17 -19.47 -6.57
CA MET A 533 68.74 -19.76 -6.73
C MET A 533 68.25 -19.39 -8.15
N GLU A 534 68.76 -18.31 -8.74
CA GLU A 534 68.46 -17.91 -10.12
C GLU A 534 68.84 -19.00 -11.13
N GLN A 535 70.03 -19.58 -11.00
CA GLN A 535 70.50 -20.67 -11.87
C GLN A 535 69.70 -21.95 -11.65
N ILE A 536 69.33 -22.28 -10.40
CA ILE A 536 68.43 -23.42 -10.11
C ILE A 536 67.09 -23.23 -10.81
N LEU A 537 66.50 -22.04 -10.75
CA LEU A 537 65.23 -21.75 -11.41
C LEU A 537 65.34 -21.85 -12.93
N ALA A 538 66.46 -21.43 -13.52
CA ALA A 538 66.72 -21.62 -14.94
C ALA A 538 66.74 -23.11 -15.34
N ILE A 539 67.42 -23.95 -14.55
CA ILE A 539 67.45 -25.41 -14.74
C ILE A 539 66.06 -26.02 -14.59
N MET A 540 65.33 -25.65 -13.53
CA MET A 540 63.97 -26.14 -13.26
C MET A 540 62.98 -25.74 -14.35
N LYS A 541 63.11 -24.53 -14.90
CA LYS A 541 62.26 -24.03 -16.00
C LYS A 541 62.44 -24.88 -17.26
N GLN A 542 63.66 -25.32 -17.54
CA GLN A 542 63.99 -26.12 -18.72
C GLN A 542 63.74 -27.63 -18.55
N SER A 543 63.58 -28.11 -17.32
CA SER A 543 63.36 -29.53 -17.05
C SER A 543 61.86 -29.85 -17.00
N LYS A 544 61.42 -31.01 -17.48
CA LYS A 544 60.03 -31.45 -17.38
C LYS A 544 59.65 -31.81 -15.95
N ASN A 545 60.56 -32.46 -15.22
CA ASN A 545 60.34 -32.95 -13.86
C ASN A 545 61.44 -32.43 -12.93
N CYS A 546 61.09 -32.19 -11.67
CA CYS A 546 62.07 -32.06 -10.59
C CYS A 546 61.56 -32.77 -9.35
N GLU A 547 62.47 -33.40 -8.62
CA GLU A 547 62.20 -34.03 -7.34
C GLU A 547 63.28 -33.69 -6.31
N GLN A 548 62.90 -33.67 -5.04
CA GLN A 548 63.83 -33.55 -3.93
C GLN A 548 63.41 -34.48 -2.80
N PHE A 549 64.32 -35.35 -2.36
CA PHE A 549 64.03 -36.27 -1.27
C PHE A 549 64.03 -35.54 0.06
N ILE A 550 63.09 -35.86 0.94
CA ILE A 550 63.02 -35.31 2.29
C ILE A 550 62.65 -36.43 3.27
N LYS A 551 63.27 -36.43 4.45
CA LYS A 551 63.06 -37.41 5.49
C LYS A 551 63.13 -36.77 6.87
N TYR A 552 62.23 -37.20 7.76
CA TYR A 552 62.28 -36.91 9.18
C TYR A 552 62.10 -38.18 9.98
N GLU A 553 63.02 -38.42 10.90
CA GLU A 553 62.96 -39.46 11.91
C GLU A 553 62.68 -38.80 13.24
N CYS A 554 61.66 -39.25 13.94
CA CYS A 554 61.14 -38.58 15.13
C CYS A 554 61.02 -39.56 16.28
N TYR A 555 61.31 -39.09 17.48
CA TYR A 555 61.13 -39.82 18.73
C TYR A 555 60.50 -38.84 19.71
N GLY A 556 59.21 -39.03 19.99
CA GLY A 556 58.44 -38.08 20.79
C GLY A 556 58.19 -36.72 20.13
N SER A 557 58.49 -36.54 18.84
CA SER A 557 58.36 -35.27 18.12
C SER A 557 57.34 -35.38 16.99
N VAL A 558 56.42 -34.41 16.86
CA VAL A 558 55.33 -34.46 15.87
C VAL A 558 55.46 -33.40 14.78
N PHE A 559 54.88 -33.67 13.60
CA PHE A 559 54.62 -32.61 12.62
C PHE A 559 53.42 -31.77 13.01
N ARG A 560 52.39 -32.41 13.59
CA ARG A 560 51.14 -31.77 14.00
C ARG A 560 50.53 -32.47 15.22
N PHE A 561 50.17 -31.70 16.25
CA PHE A 561 49.28 -32.19 17.31
C PHE A 561 47.82 -32.15 16.86
N SER A 562 47.15 -33.30 16.84
CA SER A 562 45.72 -33.40 16.49
C SER A 562 44.81 -32.59 17.40
N SER A 563 45.17 -32.43 18.69
CA SER A 563 44.41 -31.68 19.69
C SER A 563 44.48 -30.16 19.54
N VAL A 564 45.59 -29.63 19.02
CA VAL A 564 45.84 -28.18 18.92
C VAL A 564 45.68 -27.66 17.48
N GLY A 565 45.81 -28.56 16.50
CA GLY A 565 45.67 -28.22 15.08
C GLY A 565 46.83 -27.41 14.48
N SER A 566 47.83 -27.02 15.28
CA SER A 566 49.04 -26.32 14.85
C SER A 566 50.10 -27.29 14.31
N TYR A 567 50.84 -26.84 13.30
CA TYR A 567 52.02 -27.56 12.79
C TYR A 567 53.24 -27.16 13.60
N LEU A 568 54.06 -28.13 13.99
CA LEU A 568 55.30 -27.97 14.74
C LEU A 568 56.53 -28.19 13.86
N GLY A 569 56.41 -29.06 12.85
CA GLY A 569 57.44 -29.29 11.83
C GLY A 569 56.90 -29.08 10.41
N TRP A 570 57.73 -28.52 9.54
CA TRP A 570 57.44 -28.30 8.13
C TRP A 570 58.71 -27.97 7.33
N TRP A 571 58.60 -28.02 6.00
CA TRP A 571 59.60 -27.45 5.10
C TRP A 571 59.10 -26.15 4.48
N VAL A 572 60.01 -25.29 4.04
CA VAL A 572 59.69 -23.99 3.43
C VAL A 572 60.04 -24.02 1.95
N SER A 573 59.08 -23.60 1.13
CA SER A 573 59.23 -23.50 -0.33
C SER A 573 60.19 -22.38 -0.74
N ARG A 574 60.58 -22.37 -2.02
CA ARG A 574 61.39 -21.27 -2.58
C ARG A 574 60.74 -19.88 -2.46
N GLN A 575 59.41 -19.81 -2.35
CA GLN A 575 58.66 -18.57 -2.16
C GLN A 575 58.57 -18.13 -0.69
N GLY A 576 59.13 -18.90 0.25
CA GLY A 576 59.01 -18.63 1.68
C GLY A 576 57.73 -19.18 2.32
N SER A 577 56.88 -19.88 1.56
CA SER A 577 55.64 -20.47 2.08
C SER A 577 55.90 -21.73 2.91
N GLN A 578 55.24 -21.83 4.06
CA GLN A 578 55.21 -23.02 4.92
C GLN A 578 54.45 -24.17 4.23
N MET A 579 55.13 -25.28 4.00
CA MET A 579 54.58 -26.44 3.29
C MET A 579 54.15 -27.52 4.29
N LYS A 580 52.86 -27.84 4.26
CA LYS A 580 52.20 -28.68 5.28
C LYS A 580 52.12 -30.17 4.92
N TYR A 581 52.51 -30.53 3.70
CA TYR A 581 52.63 -31.92 3.26
C TYR A 581 54.10 -32.36 3.29
N TRP A 582 54.34 -33.66 3.38
CA TRP A 582 55.69 -34.23 3.40
C TRP A 582 56.00 -35.06 2.14
N GLY A 583 57.22 -35.58 2.05
CA GLY A 583 57.67 -36.43 0.94
C GLY A 583 56.69 -37.58 0.65
N GLY A 584 56.41 -37.83 -0.63
CA GLY A 584 55.50 -38.88 -1.10
C GLY A 584 54.00 -38.59 -0.92
N ALA A 585 53.62 -37.45 -0.34
CA ALA A 585 52.22 -37.03 -0.26
C ALA A 585 51.85 -36.04 -1.37
N ALA A 586 50.55 -35.96 -1.67
CA ALA A 586 50.05 -34.95 -2.59
C ALA A 586 50.22 -33.53 -2.02
N VAL A 587 50.49 -32.55 -2.88
CA VAL A 587 50.61 -31.13 -2.51
C VAL A 587 49.35 -30.69 -1.77
N ASN A 588 49.51 -29.90 -0.71
CA ASN A 588 48.43 -29.38 0.15
C ASN A 588 47.57 -30.45 0.86
N SER A 589 47.89 -31.74 0.78
CA SER A 589 47.15 -32.80 1.48
C SER A 589 47.23 -32.66 3.02
N GLY A 590 48.27 -32.01 3.53
CA GLY A 590 48.55 -31.95 4.97
C GLY A 590 48.93 -33.31 5.55
N LYS A 591 49.38 -34.25 4.71
CA LYS A 591 49.71 -35.64 5.04
C LYS A 591 51.15 -35.97 4.66
N CYS A 592 51.62 -37.12 5.15
CA CYS A 592 52.84 -37.80 4.71
C CYS A 592 52.49 -39.00 3.81
N ALA A 593 53.48 -39.67 3.22
CA ALA A 593 53.27 -40.80 2.31
C ALA A 593 52.35 -41.88 2.91
N CYS A 594 52.55 -42.28 4.18
CA CYS A 594 51.70 -43.26 4.86
C CYS A 594 50.25 -42.79 5.00
N GLY A 595 50.01 -41.47 5.09
CA GLY A 595 48.69 -40.88 5.26
C GLY A 595 47.89 -40.88 3.96
N MET A 596 48.57 -40.98 2.82
CA MET A 596 47.94 -41.18 1.51
C MET A 596 47.40 -42.61 1.38
N THR A 597 48.04 -43.58 2.03
CA THR A 597 47.66 -45.01 1.99
C THR A 597 46.96 -45.48 3.27
N ASN A 598 46.66 -44.57 4.20
CA ASN A 598 46.09 -44.86 5.53
C ASN A 598 46.89 -45.93 6.31
N SER A 599 48.21 -45.98 6.11
CA SER A 599 49.12 -46.96 6.72
C SER A 599 49.96 -46.37 7.86
N CYS A 600 49.73 -45.10 8.24
CA CYS A 600 50.51 -44.47 9.30
C CYS A 600 50.28 -45.17 10.65
N ALA A 601 51.36 -45.28 11.43
CA ALA A 601 51.28 -45.75 12.81
C ALA A 601 50.28 -44.89 13.61
N GLY A 602 49.31 -45.53 14.26
CA GLY A 602 48.27 -44.83 15.04
C GLY A 602 47.14 -44.21 14.20
N GLY A 603 47.10 -44.44 12.88
CA GLY A 603 46.01 -43.97 12.00
C GLY A 603 46.02 -42.47 11.71
N GLY A 604 47.11 -41.77 12.06
CA GLY A 604 47.28 -40.33 11.85
C GLY A 604 47.58 -39.91 10.41
N LYS A 605 47.95 -38.63 10.23
CA LYS A 605 48.33 -38.07 8.91
C LYS A 605 49.78 -38.37 8.51
N CYS A 606 50.63 -38.59 9.51
CA CYS A 606 52.04 -38.91 9.40
C CYS A 606 52.42 -39.92 10.48
N ASN A 607 53.47 -40.72 10.27
CA ASN A 607 53.98 -41.63 11.29
C ASN A 607 54.49 -40.87 12.53
N CYS A 608 55.09 -39.69 12.32
CA CYS A 608 55.60 -38.84 13.39
C CYS A 608 54.51 -38.23 14.27
N ASP A 609 53.27 -38.11 13.79
CA ASP A 609 52.18 -37.54 14.59
C ASP A 609 51.70 -38.47 15.71
N LYS A 610 52.20 -39.72 15.77
CA LYS A 610 51.80 -40.70 16.79
C LYS A 610 52.26 -40.34 18.21
N ASN A 611 53.42 -39.67 18.33
CA ASN A 611 54.02 -39.28 19.60
C ASN A 611 54.09 -40.41 20.67
N ASP A 612 54.50 -41.62 20.28
CA ASP A 612 54.48 -42.81 21.15
C ASP A 612 55.84 -43.17 21.78
N LYS A 613 56.78 -42.21 21.84
CA LYS A 613 58.15 -42.42 22.34
C LYS A 613 58.84 -43.62 21.67
N ALA A 614 58.51 -43.88 20.40
CA ALA A 614 59.20 -44.83 19.54
C ALA A 614 59.78 -44.06 18.35
N TRP A 615 60.86 -44.57 17.77
CA TRP A 615 61.39 -44.01 16.53
C TRP A 615 60.39 -44.28 15.41
N ARG A 616 59.95 -43.20 14.77
CA ARG A 616 59.07 -43.19 13.61
C ARG A 616 59.76 -42.43 12.47
N GLU A 617 59.33 -42.68 11.25
CA GLU A 617 59.90 -42.05 10.07
C GLU A 617 58.80 -41.66 9.08
N ASP A 618 58.91 -40.46 8.53
CA ASP A 618 58.22 -40.05 7.32
C ASP A 618 59.25 -39.55 6.29
N SER A 619 59.25 -40.18 5.13
CA SER A 619 60.19 -39.90 4.05
C SER A 619 59.55 -40.04 2.67
N GLY A 620 60.16 -39.40 1.67
CA GLY A 620 59.74 -39.51 0.28
C GLY A 620 60.19 -38.34 -0.58
N TYR A 621 59.79 -38.34 -1.84
CA TYR A 621 60.09 -37.26 -2.77
C TYR A 621 59.02 -36.18 -2.74
N LEU A 622 59.46 -34.93 -2.69
CA LEU A 622 58.70 -33.76 -3.09
C LEU A 622 58.87 -33.63 -4.61
N THR A 623 57.77 -33.45 -5.36
CA THR A 623 57.79 -33.44 -6.84
C THR A 623 57.14 -32.19 -7.45
N ASP A 624 56.62 -31.29 -6.61
CA ASP A 624 56.02 -30.06 -7.08
C ASP A 624 57.08 -29.03 -7.49
N LYS A 625 57.30 -28.94 -8.80
CA LYS A 625 58.18 -27.96 -9.42
C LYS A 625 57.83 -26.52 -9.07
N ASN A 626 56.61 -26.21 -8.65
CA ASN A 626 56.22 -24.84 -8.32
C ASN A 626 56.69 -24.40 -6.93
N THR A 627 57.03 -25.34 -6.04
CA THR A 627 57.40 -25.04 -4.65
C THR A 627 58.83 -25.46 -4.29
N LEU A 628 59.42 -26.40 -5.02
CA LEU A 628 60.83 -26.75 -4.93
C LEU A 628 61.78 -25.62 -5.40
N PRO A 629 63.07 -25.61 -5.04
CA PRO A 629 63.68 -26.48 -4.04
C PRO A 629 63.28 -26.10 -2.60
N VAL A 630 63.56 -26.99 -1.64
CA VAL A 630 63.39 -26.69 -0.21
C VAL A 630 64.40 -25.63 0.21
N THR A 631 63.94 -24.53 0.81
CA THR A 631 64.82 -23.45 1.29
C THR A 631 65.07 -23.50 2.78
N GLU A 632 64.12 -24.04 3.55
CA GLU A 632 64.31 -24.22 4.99
C GLU A 632 63.61 -25.47 5.51
N LEU A 633 64.16 -26.03 6.60
CA LEU A 633 63.53 -27.06 7.41
C LEU A 633 63.27 -26.50 8.80
N ARG A 634 62.04 -26.67 9.27
CA ARG A 634 61.55 -26.16 10.54
C ARG A 634 61.05 -27.32 11.39
N PHE A 635 61.49 -27.39 12.64
CA PHE A 635 61.05 -28.40 13.60
C PHE A 635 60.80 -27.75 14.97
N GLY A 636 59.86 -28.32 15.71
CA GLY A 636 59.51 -28.01 17.10
C GLY A 636 59.20 -29.32 17.82
N ASP A 637 58.68 -29.27 19.05
CA ASP A 637 58.36 -30.49 19.83
C ASP A 637 59.56 -31.44 19.93
N THR A 638 60.71 -30.84 20.22
CA THR A 638 61.96 -31.53 20.56
C THR A 638 62.51 -31.03 21.90
N GLY A 639 61.67 -30.42 22.73
CA GLY A 639 62.08 -29.66 23.90
C GLY A 639 62.16 -30.48 25.18
N ALA A 640 61.35 -31.54 25.32
CA ALA A 640 61.34 -32.32 26.55
C ALA A 640 62.71 -33.03 26.79
N PRO A 641 63.30 -32.90 27.99
CA PRO A 641 64.69 -33.30 28.24
C PRO A 641 65.01 -34.77 27.97
N SER A 642 64.06 -35.66 28.21
CA SER A 642 64.29 -37.11 28.26
C SER A 642 63.83 -37.89 27.03
N TYR A 643 62.89 -37.39 26.23
CA TYR A 643 62.28 -38.20 25.17
C TYR A 643 61.91 -37.45 23.87
N GLU A 644 62.15 -36.15 23.70
CA GLU A 644 61.78 -35.48 22.44
C GLU A 644 63.03 -35.13 21.64
N LYS A 645 63.13 -35.72 20.44
CA LYS A 645 64.26 -35.54 19.53
C LYS A 645 63.93 -36.04 18.13
N GLY A 646 64.66 -35.55 17.15
CA GLY A 646 64.52 -36.04 15.77
C GLY A 646 65.81 -35.92 14.96
N TYR A 647 65.78 -36.50 13.76
CA TYR A 647 66.79 -36.31 12.74
C TYR A 647 66.10 -35.96 11.43
N TYR A 648 66.61 -34.98 10.70
CA TYR A 648 66.16 -34.72 9.34
C TYR A 648 67.26 -35.05 8.32
N THR A 649 66.83 -35.33 7.09
CA THR A 649 67.70 -35.49 5.93
C THR A 649 67.00 -34.84 4.74
N LEU A 650 67.73 -34.03 3.98
CA LEU A 650 67.26 -33.43 2.73
C LEU A 650 68.21 -33.87 1.61
N GLY A 651 67.66 -34.48 0.57
CA GLY A 651 68.45 -34.90 -0.59
C GLY A 651 68.70 -33.76 -1.56
N LYS A 652 69.62 -34.01 -2.50
CA LYS A 652 69.90 -33.14 -3.64
C LYS A 652 68.63 -32.88 -4.47
N LEU A 653 68.52 -31.69 -5.05
CA LEU A 653 67.50 -31.40 -6.06
C LEU A 653 67.89 -32.12 -7.36
N ARG A 654 66.95 -32.86 -7.94
CA ARG A 654 67.15 -33.61 -9.18
C ARG A 654 66.13 -33.15 -10.21
N CYS A 655 66.58 -32.70 -11.38
CA CYS A 655 65.70 -32.21 -12.46
C CYS A 655 66.06 -32.86 -13.80
N TRP A 656 65.05 -33.22 -14.61
CA TRP A 656 65.26 -33.90 -15.90
C TRP A 656 64.06 -33.78 -16.85
N GLY A 657 64.30 -34.20 -18.09
CA GLY A 657 63.28 -34.47 -19.09
C GLY A 657 62.94 -33.29 -19.97
#